data_AF-A0A842KKQ8-F1
#
_entry.id   AF-A0A842KKQ8-F1
#
_cell.length_a   1.000
_cell.length_b   1.000
_cell.length_c   1.000
_cell.angle_alpha   90.00
_cell.angle_beta   90.00
_cell.angle_gamma   90.00
#
_symmetry.space_group_name_H-M   'P 1'
#
loop_
_entity.id
_entity.type
_entity.pdbx_description
1 polymer ?
#
loop_
_entity_poly.entity_id
_entity_poly.type
_entity_poly.pdbx_seq_one_letter_code
_entity_poly.pdbx_strand_id
1 'polypeptide(L)'
;MTGQRGYLDYFPKEHCYPHQQDAMEKIYSALLKKEVILFEGACGTGKTLSSLAPALYVGKQLQKTVIIATNVHQQMVQFINEAREIKQRNDIKVAVVKGKATMCPHDTASHHVLYEECQIKRENTFELIELEREIDLKKKELKSASENYKSSKDPALVALRDTLFKEIEGAKEKARLIRERACNDLYEVLHFESDVFRKWLFNDVRTPEEINEYATKRGMCGYELIKRELKYADLIICNFHHILSSEIFATLLTWMDKEPQDIILIFDEAHNLESAARSHSSMTLTEHTIEKAIAEIEDNKDIISESGALDLFKILNEIIREIYNNRFKFGERERVGRLWYDMRISDPYERNDIVRGKFLRRALEIGFKDEYTIQLVLSEASNFGQKLDEEYKEQYKKGLSKNLNKSHIRHVADFLSSYLVLSNDYRYYPVLNVRRDQNDEIYGRLELFTCIPSNVTEPLFASMFSVILMSATLQPFDMVKTTLGIKRETCELAYGTSFPPEKRLTIAVDVPPLFSRTRDEPQALEAVEQVLVDSVEHSKGNVIIFFQSSSEAKRYYSKLGNRLNVPIYLDEAGVSSHEVRENFFELGENGGKGVLFSYLWGTLTEGVDFRDGRGRTVIIVGVGYPALNDRMNAVESAYDHSYGFGVGWDYAVQTPTIRKIRQAMGRVVRSPHDYGVRILLDGRFLTVSHQKYGKFAVYEIFPPNEREEFVDVQPEKVKFSLMNFFQDNV
;
A
#
# COMPACT_ATOMS: atom_id res chain seq x y z
N MET A 1 5.25 -25.49 -33.09
CA MET A 1 5.55 -26.55 -32.11
C MET A 1 4.42 -26.58 -31.10
N THR A 2 3.54 -27.57 -31.19
CA THR A 2 2.52 -27.91 -30.18
C THR A 2 3.24 -28.48 -28.96
N GLY A 3 3.89 -27.61 -28.18
CA GLY A 3 4.56 -27.96 -26.93
C GLY A 3 3.53 -28.18 -25.83
N GLN A 4 3.71 -29.21 -25.02
CA GLN A 4 2.91 -29.47 -23.81
C GLN A 4 2.68 -28.16 -23.05
N ARG A 5 1.42 -27.89 -22.68
CA ARG A 5 1.01 -26.76 -21.84
C ARG A 5 1.50 -27.00 -20.40
N GLY A 6 2.82 -27.03 -20.17
CA GLY A 6 3.44 -27.39 -18.89
C GLY A 6 3.09 -26.45 -17.73
N TYR A 7 2.57 -25.26 -18.02
CA TYR A 7 1.98 -24.40 -16.98
C TYR A 7 0.71 -24.97 -16.35
N LEU A 8 0.01 -25.91 -17.01
CA LEU A 8 -1.14 -26.60 -16.41
C LEU A 8 -0.74 -27.52 -15.26
N ASP A 9 0.52 -27.94 -15.18
CA ASP A 9 1.01 -28.71 -14.04
C ASP A 9 0.90 -27.89 -12.76
N TYR A 10 1.10 -26.56 -12.85
CA TYR A 10 0.97 -25.60 -11.77
C TYR A 10 -0.48 -25.17 -11.50
N PHE A 11 -1.45 -25.72 -12.21
CA PHE A 11 -2.87 -25.43 -12.03
C PHE A 11 -3.51 -26.49 -11.12
N PRO A 12 -3.90 -26.15 -9.87
CA PRO A 12 -4.30 -27.15 -8.89
C PRO A 12 -5.78 -27.57 -8.97
N LYS A 13 -6.59 -26.92 -9.81
CA LYS A 13 -8.02 -27.25 -9.92
C LYS A 13 -8.26 -28.30 -11.00
N GLU A 14 -9.32 -29.09 -10.86
CA GLU A 14 -9.69 -30.14 -11.82
C GLU A 14 -10.12 -29.57 -13.18
N HIS A 15 -10.82 -28.43 -13.13
CA HIS A 15 -11.34 -27.76 -14.31
C HIS A 15 -11.00 -26.27 -14.29
N CYS A 16 -10.73 -25.73 -15.47
CA CYS A 16 -10.59 -24.30 -15.69
C CYS A 16 -11.97 -23.65 -15.72
N TYR A 17 -12.08 -22.43 -15.19
CA TYR A 17 -13.21 -21.55 -15.48
C TYR A 17 -13.23 -21.16 -16.97
N PRO A 18 -14.37 -20.68 -17.50
CA PRO A 18 -14.42 -20.10 -18.84
C PRO A 18 -13.35 -19.03 -19.02
N HIS A 19 -12.71 -19.01 -20.19
CA HIS A 19 -11.60 -18.11 -20.55
C HIS A 19 -10.31 -18.23 -19.73
N GLN A 20 -10.29 -19.00 -18.64
CA GLN A 20 -9.12 -19.12 -17.77
C GLN A 20 -7.92 -19.73 -18.50
N GLN A 21 -8.17 -20.72 -19.36
CA GLN A 21 -7.13 -21.36 -20.16
C GLN A 21 -6.57 -20.43 -21.25
N ASP A 22 -7.44 -19.65 -21.89
CA ASP A 22 -7.05 -18.63 -22.88
C ASP A 22 -6.22 -17.52 -22.21
N ALA A 23 -6.62 -17.07 -21.02
CA ALA A 23 -5.85 -16.15 -20.20
C ALA A 23 -4.46 -16.71 -19.89
N MET A 24 -4.35 -17.94 -19.39
CA MET A 24 -3.05 -18.58 -19.10
C MET A 24 -2.16 -18.67 -20.34
N GLU A 25 -2.71 -19.03 -21.51
CA GLU A 25 -1.96 -19.17 -22.75
C GLU A 25 -1.42 -17.82 -23.25
N LYS A 26 -2.23 -16.76 -23.18
CA LYS A 26 -1.81 -15.40 -23.54
C LYS A 26 -0.78 -14.85 -22.55
N ILE A 27 -0.98 -15.05 -21.24
CA ILE A 27 -0.03 -14.65 -20.20
C ILE A 27 1.30 -15.36 -20.41
N TYR A 28 1.29 -16.68 -20.61
CA TYR A 28 2.49 -17.46 -20.91
C TYR A 28 3.25 -16.89 -22.12
N SER A 29 2.55 -16.62 -23.21
CA SER A 29 3.15 -16.06 -24.43
C SER A 29 3.74 -14.67 -24.21
N ALA A 30 3.04 -13.80 -23.47
CA ALA A 30 3.49 -12.46 -23.13
C ALA A 30 4.71 -12.47 -22.20
N LEU A 31 4.75 -13.38 -21.21
CA LEU A 31 5.89 -13.56 -20.32
C LEU A 31 7.16 -13.95 -21.10
N LEU A 32 7.05 -14.85 -22.09
CA LEU A 32 8.19 -15.23 -22.94
C LEU A 32 8.72 -14.07 -23.78
N LYS A 33 7.84 -13.15 -24.19
CA LYS A 33 8.20 -11.92 -24.91
C LYS A 33 8.66 -10.80 -23.98
N LYS A 34 8.62 -10.99 -22.67
CA LYS A 34 8.91 -9.96 -21.66
C LYS A 34 7.99 -8.74 -21.82
N GLU A 35 6.73 -8.95 -22.14
CA GLU A 35 5.73 -7.87 -22.17
C GLU A 35 5.23 -7.54 -20.75
N VAL A 36 4.59 -6.38 -20.57
CA VAL A 36 3.80 -6.08 -19.36
C VAL A 36 2.37 -6.54 -19.59
N ILE A 37 1.82 -7.33 -18.68
CA ILE A 37 0.47 -7.88 -18.82
C ILE A 37 -0.51 -7.02 -18.01
N LEU A 38 -1.57 -6.55 -18.67
CA LEU A 38 -2.69 -5.86 -18.05
C LEU A 38 -3.91 -6.77 -18.11
N PHE A 39 -4.36 -7.25 -16.96
CA PHE A 39 -5.39 -8.28 -16.87
C PHE A 39 -6.58 -7.81 -16.03
N GLU A 40 -7.67 -7.46 -16.72
CA GLU A 40 -8.99 -7.34 -16.10
C GLU A 40 -9.77 -8.67 -16.19
N GLY A 41 -10.25 -9.15 -15.06
CA GLY A 41 -11.12 -10.33 -15.01
C GLY A 41 -12.15 -10.22 -13.88
N ALA A 42 -13.42 -10.52 -14.16
CA ALA A 42 -14.46 -10.52 -13.14
C ALA A 42 -14.18 -11.53 -12.00
N CYS A 43 -14.94 -11.45 -10.90
CA CYS A 43 -14.92 -12.49 -9.86
C CYS A 43 -15.25 -13.86 -10.48
N GLY A 44 -14.59 -14.93 -10.02
CA GLY A 44 -14.79 -16.27 -10.57
C GLY A 44 -14.08 -16.57 -11.89
N THR A 45 -13.37 -15.61 -12.50
CA THR A 45 -12.51 -15.87 -13.69
C THR A 45 -11.17 -16.54 -13.33
N GLY A 46 -10.90 -16.71 -12.03
CA GLY A 46 -9.69 -17.35 -11.52
C GLY A 46 -8.40 -16.59 -11.85
N LYS A 47 -8.45 -15.23 -11.86
CA LYS A 47 -7.33 -14.33 -12.17
C LYS A 47 -6.00 -14.76 -11.55
N THR A 48 -6.02 -15.06 -10.26
CA THR A 48 -4.81 -15.41 -9.51
C THR A 48 -4.12 -16.63 -10.10
N LEU A 49 -4.82 -17.76 -10.23
CA LEU A 49 -4.26 -18.98 -10.83
C LEU A 49 -3.91 -18.79 -12.31
N SER A 50 -4.69 -18.00 -13.04
CA SER A 50 -4.39 -17.67 -14.45
C SER A 50 -3.07 -16.93 -14.62
N SER A 51 -2.69 -16.12 -13.65
CA SER A 51 -1.41 -15.38 -13.64
C SER A 51 -0.28 -16.22 -13.02
N LEU A 52 -0.56 -16.88 -11.90
CA LEU A 52 0.44 -17.56 -11.08
C LEU A 52 0.97 -18.84 -11.75
N ALA A 53 0.09 -19.65 -12.35
CA ALA A 53 0.51 -20.90 -13.00
C ALA A 53 1.51 -20.68 -14.16
N PRO A 54 1.23 -19.82 -15.17
CA PRO A 54 2.22 -19.52 -16.20
C PRO A 54 3.44 -18.78 -15.67
N ALA A 55 3.30 -17.89 -14.68
CA ALA A 55 4.44 -17.20 -14.07
C ALA A 55 5.40 -18.16 -13.36
N LEU A 56 4.90 -19.11 -12.57
CA LEU A 56 5.72 -20.13 -11.90
C LEU A 56 6.39 -21.07 -12.90
N TYR A 57 5.66 -21.47 -13.95
CA TYR A 57 6.22 -22.30 -15.00
C TYR A 57 7.37 -21.60 -15.74
N VAL A 58 7.15 -20.37 -16.22
CA VAL A 58 8.20 -19.57 -16.87
C VAL A 58 9.33 -19.27 -15.90
N GLY A 59 9.01 -18.98 -14.64
CA GLY A 59 9.98 -18.75 -13.57
C GLY A 59 10.92 -19.93 -13.38
N LYS A 60 10.40 -21.14 -13.29
CA LYS A 60 11.23 -22.35 -13.22
C LYS A 60 12.07 -22.59 -14.46
N GLN A 61 11.50 -22.42 -15.66
CA GLN A 61 12.21 -22.64 -16.93
C GLN A 61 13.36 -21.65 -17.14
N LEU A 62 13.19 -20.40 -16.70
CA LEU A 62 14.15 -19.30 -16.92
C LEU A 62 14.90 -18.88 -15.65
N GLN A 63 14.80 -19.65 -14.57
CA GLN A 63 15.42 -19.38 -13.26
C GLN A 63 15.05 -18.00 -12.66
N LYS A 64 13.82 -17.57 -12.89
CA LYS A 64 13.24 -16.33 -12.35
C LYS A 64 12.45 -16.61 -11.08
N THR A 65 12.49 -15.66 -10.15
CA THR A 65 11.68 -15.70 -8.93
C THR A 65 10.38 -14.94 -9.18
N VAL A 66 9.25 -15.53 -8.77
CA VAL A 66 7.94 -14.89 -8.87
C VAL A 66 7.64 -14.16 -7.57
N ILE A 67 7.22 -12.90 -7.67
CA ILE A 67 6.75 -12.12 -6.52
C ILE A 67 5.30 -11.74 -6.76
N ILE A 68 4.41 -12.05 -5.81
CA ILE A 68 3.02 -11.59 -5.81
C ILE A 68 2.79 -10.63 -4.64
N ALA A 69 2.26 -9.45 -4.96
CA ALA A 69 1.99 -8.38 -4.01
C ALA A 69 0.50 -8.04 -3.98
N THR A 70 -0.05 -7.83 -2.78
CA THR A 70 -1.42 -7.32 -2.55
C THR A 70 -1.43 -6.33 -1.38
N ASN A 71 -2.35 -5.36 -1.41
CA ASN A 71 -2.60 -4.42 -0.31
C ASN A 71 -3.69 -4.90 0.66
N VAL A 72 -4.36 -6.03 0.39
CA VAL A 72 -5.47 -6.54 1.20
C VAL A 72 -5.05 -7.79 1.98
N HIS A 73 -5.11 -7.74 3.32
CA HIS A 73 -4.71 -8.86 4.18
C HIS A 73 -5.48 -10.15 3.88
N GLN A 74 -6.80 -10.07 3.64
CA GLN A 74 -7.63 -11.23 3.31
C GLN A 74 -7.20 -11.90 1.98
N GLN A 75 -6.74 -11.13 0.99
CA GLN A 75 -6.23 -11.68 -0.29
C GLN A 75 -4.90 -12.41 -0.12
N MET A 76 -4.04 -11.92 0.78
CA MET A 76 -2.80 -12.63 1.12
C MET A 76 -3.08 -14.05 1.64
N VAL A 77 -4.11 -14.22 2.48
CA VAL A 77 -4.53 -15.56 2.96
C VAL A 77 -4.98 -16.44 1.80
N GLN A 78 -5.72 -15.90 0.84
CA GLN A 78 -6.12 -16.64 -0.36
C GLN A 78 -4.91 -17.12 -1.16
N PHE A 79 -3.90 -16.26 -1.37
CA PHE A 79 -2.67 -16.64 -2.08
C PHE A 79 -1.87 -17.71 -1.38
N ILE A 80 -1.82 -17.67 -0.05
CA ILE A 80 -1.18 -18.73 0.74
C ILE A 80 -1.88 -20.06 0.48
N ASN A 81 -3.22 -20.09 0.51
CA ASN A 81 -3.99 -21.31 0.27
C ASN A 81 -3.81 -21.83 -1.16
N GLU A 82 -3.89 -20.96 -2.17
CA GLU A 82 -3.65 -21.36 -3.57
C GLU A 82 -2.22 -21.89 -3.77
N ALA A 83 -1.22 -21.25 -3.16
CA ALA A 83 0.16 -21.73 -3.19
C ALA A 83 0.33 -23.10 -2.50
N ARG A 84 -0.39 -23.37 -1.39
CA ARG A 84 -0.43 -24.70 -0.75
C ARG A 84 -0.97 -25.76 -1.69
N GLU A 85 -2.05 -25.46 -2.41
CA GLU A 85 -2.62 -26.39 -3.39
C GLU A 85 -1.67 -26.68 -4.55
N ILE A 86 -1.00 -25.66 -5.10
CA ILE A 86 0.01 -25.85 -6.17
C ILE A 86 1.15 -26.72 -5.66
N LYS A 87 1.59 -26.49 -4.41
CA LYS A 87 2.70 -27.22 -3.77
C LYS A 87 2.41 -28.72 -3.58
N GLN A 88 1.15 -29.11 -3.40
CA GLN A 88 0.78 -30.52 -3.32
C GLN A 88 1.05 -31.29 -4.62
N ARG A 89 1.08 -30.59 -5.77
CA ARG A 89 1.30 -31.17 -7.09
C ARG A 89 2.71 -30.94 -7.62
N ASN A 90 3.35 -29.84 -7.24
CA ASN A 90 4.67 -29.44 -7.72
C ASN A 90 5.58 -29.04 -6.56
N ASP A 91 6.85 -29.40 -6.67
CA ASP A 91 7.85 -28.87 -5.75
C ASP A 91 8.12 -27.40 -6.05
N ILE A 92 7.44 -26.52 -5.30
CA ILE A 92 7.65 -25.08 -5.28
C ILE A 92 8.05 -24.63 -3.87
N LYS A 93 9.04 -23.74 -3.79
CA LYS A 93 9.51 -23.12 -2.54
C LYS A 93 8.86 -21.77 -2.39
N VAL A 94 7.98 -21.64 -1.38
CA VAL A 94 7.19 -20.43 -1.16
C VAL A 94 7.59 -19.77 0.14
N ALA A 95 7.77 -18.45 0.13
CA ALA A 95 8.00 -17.65 1.32
C ALA A 95 6.98 -16.51 1.42
N VAL A 96 6.44 -16.27 2.61
CA VAL A 96 5.52 -15.16 2.88
C VAL A 96 6.23 -14.11 3.72
N VAL A 97 6.36 -12.90 3.19
CA VAL A 97 7.14 -11.83 3.82
C VAL A 97 6.22 -10.73 4.33
N LYS A 98 6.39 -10.39 5.62
CA LYS A 98 5.80 -9.20 6.24
C LYS A 98 6.91 -8.29 6.77
N GLY A 99 6.52 -7.04 7.06
CA GLY A 99 7.44 -6.06 7.62
C GLY A 99 7.96 -6.47 8.99
N LYS A 100 9.22 -6.12 9.27
CA LYS A 100 9.93 -6.41 10.53
C LYS A 100 9.14 -6.08 11.78
N ALA A 101 8.39 -4.99 11.78
CA ALA A 101 7.56 -4.58 12.92
C ALA A 101 6.55 -5.64 13.37
N THR A 102 6.10 -6.51 12.46
CA THR A 102 5.16 -7.59 12.75
C THR A 102 5.83 -8.93 13.04
N MET A 103 7.15 -9.04 12.80
CA MET A 103 7.93 -10.27 12.97
C MET A 103 8.99 -10.19 14.07
N CYS A 104 9.29 -8.98 14.56
CA CYS A 104 10.25 -8.77 15.63
C CYS A 104 9.61 -9.23 16.96
N PRO A 105 10.28 -10.10 17.74
CA PRO A 105 9.79 -10.48 19.06
C PRO A 105 9.90 -9.35 20.09
N HIS A 106 10.68 -8.30 19.78
CA HIS A 106 10.77 -7.10 20.60
C HIS A 106 9.76 -6.06 20.15
N ASP A 107 8.91 -5.64 21.08
CA ASP A 107 7.96 -4.55 20.87
C ASP A 107 8.69 -3.21 20.96
N THR A 108 8.65 -2.41 19.89
CA THR A 108 9.21 -1.05 19.88
C THR A 108 8.21 -0.09 19.24
N ALA A 109 7.94 1.02 19.91
CA ALA A 109 6.90 1.99 19.58
C ALA A 109 7.10 2.76 18.24
N SER A 110 8.22 2.59 17.53
CA SER A 110 8.51 3.31 16.26
C SER A 110 9.14 2.38 15.20
N HIS A 111 8.48 2.24 14.05
CA HIS A 111 8.87 1.29 13.00
C HIS A 111 10.20 1.60 12.29
N HIS A 112 10.56 2.88 12.08
CA HIS A 112 11.84 3.23 11.43
C HIS A 112 13.03 3.05 12.37
N VAL A 113 12.87 3.43 13.64
CA VAL A 113 13.89 3.25 14.68
C VAL A 113 14.19 1.76 14.87
N LEU A 114 13.16 0.91 14.83
CA LEU A 114 13.30 -0.55 14.89
C LEU A 114 14.21 -1.13 13.78
N TYR A 115 14.18 -0.58 12.57
CA TYR A 115 14.97 -1.15 11.47
C TYR A 115 16.47 -0.98 11.72
N GLU A 116 16.90 0.24 12.02
CA GLU A 116 18.31 0.57 12.22
C GLU A 116 18.85 0.09 13.55
N GLU A 117 18.07 0.18 14.64
CA GLU A 117 18.47 -0.39 15.93
C GLU A 117 18.80 -1.86 15.78
N CYS A 118 17.95 -2.62 15.08
CA CYS A 118 18.26 -4.02 14.83
C CYS A 118 19.35 -4.22 13.77
N GLN A 119 19.61 -3.30 12.84
CA GLN A 119 20.81 -3.37 12.01
C GLN A 119 22.08 -3.26 12.85
N ILE A 120 22.14 -2.34 13.83
CA ILE A 120 23.30 -2.20 14.72
C ILE A 120 23.43 -3.40 15.64
N LYS A 121 22.34 -3.85 16.26
CA LYS A 121 22.35 -5.10 17.05
C LYS A 121 22.81 -6.28 16.20
N ARG A 122 22.42 -6.33 14.92
CA ARG A 122 22.85 -7.35 13.95
C ARG A 122 24.36 -7.27 13.68
N GLU A 123 24.90 -6.09 13.42
CA GLU A 123 26.35 -5.85 13.28
C GLU A 123 27.11 -6.31 14.54
N ASN A 124 26.67 -5.91 15.73
CA ASN A 124 27.23 -6.36 17.01
C ASN A 124 27.18 -7.89 17.17
N THR A 125 26.07 -8.51 16.74
CA THR A 125 25.92 -9.97 16.84
C THR A 125 26.89 -10.69 15.90
N PHE A 126 27.09 -10.20 14.68
CA PHE A 126 28.09 -10.77 13.77
C PHE A 126 29.52 -10.58 14.31
N GLU A 127 29.86 -9.38 14.80
CA GLU A 127 31.18 -9.11 15.40
C GLU A 127 31.44 -10.03 16.61
N LEU A 128 30.43 -10.26 17.44
CA LEU A 128 30.51 -11.20 18.57
C LEU A 128 30.84 -12.63 18.09
N ILE A 129 30.13 -13.13 17.08
CA ILE A 129 30.34 -14.48 16.54
C ILE A 129 31.75 -14.63 15.96
N GLU A 130 32.25 -13.60 15.28
CA GLU A 130 33.61 -13.60 14.73
C GLU A 130 34.66 -13.62 15.85
N LEU A 131 34.49 -12.81 16.89
CA LEU A 131 35.37 -12.81 18.06
C LEU A 131 35.35 -14.16 18.79
N GLU A 132 34.18 -14.77 18.98
CA GLU A 132 34.05 -16.09 19.60
C GLU A 132 34.79 -17.17 18.79
N ARG A 133 34.68 -17.14 17.45
CA ARG A 133 35.43 -18.03 16.56
C ARG A 133 36.94 -17.81 16.64
N GLU A 134 37.39 -16.55 16.66
CA GLU A 134 38.81 -16.20 16.80
C GLU A 134 39.37 -16.71 18.14
N ILE A 135 38.64 -16.48 19.23
CA ILE A 135 38.98 -16.98 20.56
C ILE A 135 39.14 -18.50 20.55
N ASP A 136 38.22 -19.22 19.90
CA ASP A 136 38.28 -20.68 19.85
C ASP A 136 39.42 -21.22 18.98
N LEU A 137 39.77 -20.54 17.89
CA LEU A 137 40.97 -20.83 17.09
C LEU A 137 42.24 -20.63 17.93
N LYS A 138 42.38 -19.48 18.59
CA LYS A 138 43.54 -19.18 19.44
C LYS A 138 43.64 -20.12 20.64
N LYS A 139 42.52 -20.58 21.22
CA LYS A 139 42.53 -21.62 22.27
C LYS A 139 43.10 -22.95 21.74
N LYS A 140 42.76 -23.34 20.52
CA LYS A 140 43.31 -24.55 19.89
C LYS A 140 44.81 -24.41 19.65
N GLU A 141 45.27 -23.24 19.17
CA GLU A 141 46.69 -22.94 19.00
C GLU A 141 47.44 -22.93 20.33
N LEU A 142 46.88 -22.29 21.37
CA LEU A 142 47.43 -22.26 22.72
C LEU A 142 47.60 -23.68 23.28
N LYS A 143 46.61 -24.55 23.04
CA LYS A 143 46.67 -25.96 23.44
C LYS A 143 47.76 -26.71 22.68
N SER A 144 47.86 -26.54 21.37
CA SER A 144 48.91 -27.16 20.54
C SER A 144 50.30 -26.68 20.93
N ALA A 145 50.51 -25.38 21.15
CA ALA A 145 51.76 -24.81 21.62
C ALA A 145 52.16 -25.37 23.00
N SER A 146 51.18 -25.55 23.90
CA SER A 146 51.38 -26.14 25.22
C SER A 146 51.77 -27.63 25.15
N GLU A 147 51.17 -28.40 24.23
CA GLU A 147 51.51 -29.80 23.99
C GLU A 147 52.90 -29.94 23.36
N ASN A 148 53.20 -29.13 22.34
CA ASN A 148 54.50 -29.10 21.70
C ASN A 148 55.61 -28.71 22.68
N TYR A 149 55.36 -27.73 23.55
CA TYR A 149 56.32 -27.34 24.60
C TYR A 149 56.64 -28.48 25.56
N LYS A 150 55.63 -29.29 25.96
CA LYS A 150 55.86 -30.46 26.81
C LYS A 150 56.82 -31.47 26.16
N SER A 151 56.82 -31.56 24.82
CA SER A 151 57.72 -32.45 24.08
C SER A 151 59.08 -31.84 23.73
N SER A 152 59.16 -30.58 23.31
CA SER A 152 60.38 -29.96 22.77
C SER A 152 61.17 -29.13 23.79
N LYS A 153 60.52 -28.65 24.86
CA LYS A 153 61.05 -27.67 25.83
C LYS A 153 61.58 -26.38 25.20
N ASP A 154 61.11 -26.02 24.01
CA ASP A 154 61.53 -24.81 23.30
C ASP A 154 61.06 -23.51 24.03
N PRO A 155 61.99 -22.60 24.41
CA PRO A 155 61.65 -21.33 25.02
C PRO A 155 60.75 -20.42 24.17
N ALA A 156 60.81 -20.52 22.84
CA ALA A 156 59.97 -19.70 21.94
C ALA A 156 58.47 -20.01 22.10
N LEU A 157 58.13 -21.26 22.45
CA LEU A 157 56.74 -21.68 22.69
C LEU A 157 56.16 -21.09 23.98
N VAL A 158 57.01 -20.73 24.96
CA VAL A 158 56.56 -20.07 26.19
C VAL A 158 56.12 -18.63 25.88
N ALA A 159 56.93 -17.89 25.12
CA ALA A 159 56.59 -16.54 24.70
C ALA A 159 55.32 -16.52 23.85
N LEU A 160 55.17 -17.47 22.92
CA LEU A 160 53.96 -17.63 22.11
C LEU A 160 52.72 -17.89 22.98
N ARG A 161 52.82 -18.80 23.96
CA ARG A 161 51.72 -19.13 24.88
C ARG A 161 51.26 -17.91 25.67
N ASP A 162 52.20 -17.14 26.21
CA ASP A 162 51.88 -15.97 27.03
C ASP A 162 51.25 -14.85 26.19
N THR A 163 51.69 -14.66 24.94
CA THR A 163 51.05 -13.75 23.97
C THR A 163 49.63 -14.19 23.63
N LEU A 164 49.44 -15.46 23.23
CA LEU A 164 48.13 -16.01 22.91
C LEU A 164 47.16 -15.91 24.10
N PHE A 165 47.64 -16.16 25.33
CA PHE A 165 46.82 -16.02 26.53
C PHE A 165 46.34 -14.57 26.73
N LYS A 166 47.22 -13.58 26.59
CA LYS A 166 46.84 -12.16 26.69
C LYS A 166 45.83 -11.75 25.61
N GLU A 167 46.03 -12.20 24.38
CA GLU A 167 45.11 -11.93 23.27
C GLU A 167 43.73 -12.55 23.50
N ILE A 168 43.68 -13.79 24.01
CA ILE A 168 42.42 -14.47 24.35
C ILE A 168 41.67 -13.71 25.44
N GLU A 169 42.34 -13.30 26.52
CA GLU A 169 41.67 -12.57 27.61
C GLU A 169 41.17 -11.20 27.14
N GLY A 170 41.96 -10.47 26.34
CA GLY A 170 41.52 -9.21 25.72
C GLY A 170 40.30 -9.39 24.80
N ALA A 171 40.31 -10.43 23.96
CA ALA A 171 39.20 -10.74 23.08
C ALA A 171 37.94 -11.17 23.85
N LYS A 172 38.07 -11.95 24.94
CA LYS A 172 36.94 -12.34 25.80
C LYS A 172 36.26 -11.14 26.45
N GLU A 173 37.04 -10.20 26.98
CA GLU A 173 36.45 -9.00 27.60
C GLU A 173 35.71 -8.17 26.55
N LYS A 174 36.29 -8.01 25.35
CA LYS A 174 35.61 -7.35 24.22
C LYS A 174 34.31 -8.07 23.83
N ALA A 175 34.34 -9.40 23.71
CA ALA A 175 33.17 -10.22 23.38
C ALA A 175 32.06 -10.08 24.44
N ARG A 176 32.42 -10.07 25.73
CA ARG A 176 31.48 -9.86 26.84
C ARG A 176 30.75 -8.51 26.73
N LEU A 177 31.48 -7.43 26.45
CA LEU A 177 30.88 -6.09 26.28
C LEU A 177 29.94 -6.02 25.07
N ILE A 178 30.29 -6.68 23.97
CA ILE A 178 29.44 -6.74 22.76
C ILE A 178 28.20 -7.59 23.02
N ARG A 179 28.32 -8.69 23.80
CA ARG A 179 27.22 -9.60 24.11
C ARG A 179 26.01 -8.89 24.72
N GLU A 180 26.24 -7.93 25.62
CA GLU A 180 25.17 -7.14 26.25
C GLU A 180 24.38 -6.27 25.26
N ARG A 181 24.94 -6.01 24.07
CA ARG A 181 24.41 -5.11 23.04
C ARG A 181 24.08 -5.84 21.73
N ALA A 182 24.27 -7.14 21.70
CA ALA A 182 23.90 -8.01 20.60
C ALA A 182 22.40 -8.35 20.67
N CYS A 183 21.86 -8.88 19.57
CA CYS A 183 20.51 -9.44 19.56
C CYS A 183 20.59 -10.91 19.94
N ASN A 184 20.02 -11.28 21.10
CA ASN A 184 19.98 -12.67 21.56
C ASN A 184 19.25 -13.56 20.53
N ASP A 185 18.11 -13.11 20.02
CA ASP A 185 17.32 -13.88 19.06
C ASP A 185 18.05 -14.15 17.74
N LEU A 186 18.85 -13.19 17.25
CA LEU A 186 19.71 -13.40 16.09
C LEU A 186 20.91 -14.29 16.43
N TYR A 187 21.49 -14.15 17.61
CA TYR A 187 22.60 -14.99 18.05
C TYR A 187 22.23 -16.48 18.01
N GLU A 188 21.03 -16.81 18.49
CA GLU A 188 20.50 -18.18 18.41
C GLU A 188 20.30 -18.61 16.96
N VAL A 189 19.80 -17.72 16.09
CA VAL A 189 19.68 -18.00 14.65
C VAL A 189 21.04 -18.30 14.00
N LEU A 190 22.11 -17.59 14.36
CA LEU A 190 23.43 -17.79 13.78
C LEU A 190 24.09 -19.10 14.24
N HIS A 191 23.73 -19.61 15.42
CA HIS A 191 24.16 -20.92 15.92
C HIS A 191 23.27 -22.08 15.43
N PHE A 192 22.11 -21.77 14.87
CA PHE A 192 21.16 -22.76 14.41
C PHE A 192 21.52 -23.32 13.02
N GLU A 193 21.32 -24.63 12.85
CA GLU A 193 21.45 -25.32 11.56
C GLU A 193 20.30 -24.93 10.62
N SER A 194 20.58 -24.00 9.70
CA SER A 194 19.59 -23.44 8.76
C SER A 194 18.89 -24.50 7.89
N ASP A 195 19.52 -25.64 7.62
CA ASP A 195 18.93 -26.74 6.85
C ASP A 195 17.64 -27.32 7.44
N VAL A 196 17.53 -27.38 8.78
CA VAL A 196 16.33 -27.87 9.47
C VAL A 196 15.17 -26.91 9.27
N PHE A 197 15.42 -25.62 9.46
CA PHE A 197 14.41 -24.59 9.25
C PHE A 197 14.02 -24.49 7.78
N ARG A 198 14.97 -24.53 6.84
CA ARG A 198 14.71 -24.52 5.40
C ARG A 198 13.77 -25.65 4.98
N LYS A 199 14.05 -26.88 5.45
CA LYS A 199 13.19 -28.03 5.18
C LYS A 199 11.80 -27.81 5.76
N TRP A 200 11.68 -27.32 6.99
CA TRP A 200 10.38 -27.04 7.62
C TRP A 200 9.59 -25.92 6.92
N LEU A 201 10.29 -24.85 6.53
CA LEU A 201 9.74 -23.67 5.86
C LEU A 201 9.16 -24.05 4.50
N PHE A 202 9.93 -24.78 3.69
CA PHE A 202 9.54 -25.17 2.35
C PHE A 202 8.89 -26.56 2.27
N ASN A 203 8.59 -27.22 3.38
CA ASN A 203 7.76 -28.44 3.35
C ASN A 203 6.28 -28.11 3.09
N ASP A 204 5.85 -26.90 3.44
CA ASP A 204 4.51 -26.38 3.20
C ASP A 204 4.63 -24.88 2.85
N VAL A 205 3.51 -24.16 2.71
CA VAL A 205 3.51 -22.69 2.69
C VAL A 205 3.23 -22.19 4.10
N ARG A 206 4.24 -21.59 4.73
CA ARG A 206 4.17 -21.10 6.11
C ARG A 206 3.69 -19.66 6.18
N THR A 207 2.79 -19.37 7.11
CA THR A 207 2.40 -17.98 7.39
C THR A 207 3.47 -17.28 8.23
N PRO A 208 3.54 -15.93 8.20
CA PRO A 208 4.43 -15.18 9.08
C PRO A 208 4.20 -15.48 10.57
N GLU A 209 2.95 -15.73 10.96
CA GLU A 209 2.57 -16.10 12.33
C GLU A 209 3.12 -17.47 12.73
N GLU A 210 3.03 -18.48 11.84
CA GLU A 210 3.62 -19.81 12.06
C GLU A 210 5.15 -19.74 12.16
N ILE A 211 5.79 -18.89 11.34
CA ILE A 211 7.25 -18.67 11.37
C ILE A 211 7.66 -18.00 12.69
N ASN A 212 6.92 -16.98 13.13
CA ASN A 212 7.16 -16.33 14.40
C ASN A 212 6.99 -17.32 15.56
N GLU A 213 5.93 -18.13 15.57
CA GLU A 213 5.72 -19.15 16.59
C GLU A 213 6.85 -20.19 16.62
N TYR A 214 7.30 -20.65 15.45
CA TYR A 214 8.44 -21.56 15.32
C TYR A 214 9.71 -20.96 15.94
N ALA A 215 9.96 -19.67 15.68
CA ALA A 215 11.14 -18.95 16.11
C ALA A 215 11.11 -18.62 17.61
N THR A 216 9.99 -18.09 18.12
CA THR A 216 9.80 -17.75 19.53
C THR A 216 9.95 -18.97 20.44
N LYS A 217 9.42 -20.14 20.04
CA LYS A 217 9.60 -21.41 20.78
C LYS A 217 11.07 -21.82 20.93
N ARG A 218 11.97 -21.26 20.13
CA ARG A 218 13.40 -21.53 20.11
C ARG A 218 14.25 -20.32 20.52
N GLY A 219 13.63 -19.23 20.98
CA GLY A 219 14.34 -17.99 21.31
C GLY A 219 15.05 -17.36 20.11
N MET A 220 14.45 -17.47 18.92
CA MET A 220 15.03 -17.04 17.65
C MET A 220 14.24 -15.90 17.01
N CYS A 221 14.91 -15.14 16.14
CA CYS A 221 14.30 -14.07 15.36
C CYS A 221 13.67 -14.63 14.08
N GLY A 222 12.34 -14.66 14.00
CA GLY A 222 11.61 -15.14 12.82
C GLY A 222 11.94 -14.37 11.54
N TYR A 223 12.17 -13.06 11.67
CA TYR A 223 12.53 -12.18 10.57
C TYR A 223 13.91 -12.49 9.95
N GLU A 224 14.94 -12.75 10.78
CA GLU A 224 16.27 -13.10 10.27
C GLU A 224 16.33 -14.57 9.81
N LEU A 225 15.49 -15.46 10.37
CA LEU A 225 15.34 -16.84 9.88
C LEU A 225 14.84 -16.87 8.44
N ILE A 226 13.69 -16.24 8.16
CA ILE A 226 13.12 -16.25 6.80
C ILE A 226 14.07 -15.60 5.80
N LYS A 227 14.68 -14.48 6.17
CA LYS A 227 15.63 -13.73 5.33
C LYS A 227 16.78 -14.58 4.79
N ARG A 228 17.33 -15.50 5.60
CA ARG A 228 18.43 -16.39 5.18
C ARG A 228 18.01 -17.42 4.13
N GLU A 229 16.71 -17.73 4.08
CA GLU A 229 16.16 -18.75 3.20
C GLU A 229 15.52 -18.16 1.91
N LEU A 230 15.32 -16.84 1.84
CA LEU A 230 14.65 -16.18 0.70
C LEU A 230 15.33 -16.43 -0.66
N LYS A 231 16.66 -16.57 -0.69
CA LYS A 231 17.40 -16.91 -1.91
C LYS A 231 17.03 -18.26 -2.54
N TYR A 232 16.36 -19.13 -1.78
CA TYR A 232 15.87 -20.42 -2.29
C TYR A 232 14.40 -20.38 -2.69
N ALA A 233 13.70 -19.26 -2.51
CA ALA A 233 12.27 -19.16 -2.82
C ALA A 233 12.04 -19.00 -4.34
N ASP A 234 11.09 -19.79 -4.85
CA ASP A 234 10.57 -19.67 -6.21
C ASP A 234 9.41 -18.66 -6.28
N LEU A 235 8.66 -18.56 -5.18
CA LEU A 235 7.51 -17.66 -5.00
C LEU A 235 7.63 -16.88 -3.69
N ILE A 236 7.48 -15.56 -3.77
CA ILE A 236 7.37 -14.69 -2.59
C ILE A 236 6.01 -14.00 -2.60
N ILE A 237 5.32 -14.07 -1.47
CA ILE A 237 4.04 -13.39 -1.22
C ILE A 237 4.30 -12.23 -0.26
N CYS A 238 4.01 -11.00 -0.66
CA CYS A 238 4.23 -9.81 0.16
C CYS A 238 3.16 -8.73 -0.08
N ASN A 239 3.38 -7.53 0.48
CA ASN A 239 2.52 -6.37 0.25
C ASN A 239 3.16 -5.35 -0.69
N PHE A 240 2.38 -4.39 -1.19
CA PHE A 240 2.86 -3.34 -2.09
C PHE A 240 4.04 -2.53 -1.52
N HIS A 241 4.07 -2.32 -0.20
CA HIS A 241 5.13 -1.54 0.45
C HIS A 241 6.52 -2.14 0.25
N HIS A 242 6.64 -3.47 0.17
CA HIS A 242 7.93 -4.14 -0.08
C HIS A 242 8.47 -3.90 -1.49
N ILE A 243 7.62 -3.49 -2.43
CA ILE A 243 7.95 -3.36 -3.85
C ILE A 243 8.05 -1.89 -4.27
N LEU A 244 7.16 -1.03 -3.77
CA LEU A 244 7.09 0.38 -4.14
C LEU A 244 8.12 1.25 -3.41
N SER A 245 8.58 0.83 -2.23
CA SER A 245 9.73 1.48 -1.59
C SER A 245 11.02 0.96 -2.23
N SER A 246 11.76 1.85 -2.89
CA SER A 246 13.03 1.53 -3.55
C SER A 246 14.05 0.92 -2.59
N GLU A 247 14.17 1.47 -1.37
CA GLU A 247 15.07 0.96 -0.32
C GLU A 247 14.70 -0.45 0.15
N ILE A 248 13.41 -0.68 0.45
CA ILE A 248 12.93 -1.98 0.92
C ILE A 248 13.07 -3.02 -0.18
N PHE A 249 12.74 -2.65 -1.42
CA PHE A 249 12.80 -3.56 -2.55
C PHE A 249 14.25 -3.95 -2.91
N ALA A 250 15.18 -3.00 -2.92
CA ALA A 250 16.61 -3.27 -3.10
C ALA A 250 17.14 -4.21 -2.00
N THR A 251 16.68 -4.02 -0.76
CA THR A 251 17.02 -4.89 0.36
C THR A 251 16.47 -6.31 0.16
N LEU A 252 15.23 -6.44 -0.32
CA LEU A 252 14.61 -7.74 -0.63
C LEU A 252 15.38 -8.47 -1.74
N LEU A 253 15.73 -7.78 -2.82
CA LEU A 253 16.58 -8.30 -3.92
C LEU A 253 17.91 -8.84 -3.39
N THR A 254 18.55 -8.10 -2.48
CA THR A 254 19.81 -8.52 -1.84
C THR A 254 19.63 -9.82 -1.05
N TRP A 255 18.53 -10.00 -0.33
CA TRP A 255 18.28 -11.25 0.43
C TRP A 255 17.97 -12.44 -0.47
N MET A 256 17.41 -12.19 -1.64
CA MET A 256 17.16 -13.21 -2.64
C MET A 256 18.40 -13.58 -3.46
N ASP A 257 19.45 -12.76 -3.42
CA ASP A 257 20.60 -12.86 -4.33
C ASP A 257 20.14 -12.78 -5.81
N LYS A 258 19.32 -11.76 -6.11
CA LYS A 258 18.66 -11.56 -7.41
C LYS A 258 18.76 -10.11 -7.86
N GLU A 259 18.80 -9.91 -9.17
CA GLU A 259 18.64 -8.61 -9.81
C GLU A 259 17.18 -8.38 -10.24
N PRO A 260 16.73 -7.13 -10.48
CA PRO A 260 15.37 -6.84 -10.95
C PRO A 260 14.93 -7.67 -12.17
N GLN A 261 15.85 -7.87 -13.12
CA GLN A 261 15.65 -8.66 -14.33
C GLN A 261 15.48 -10.17 -14.09
N ASP A 262 15.63 -10.63 -12.85
CA ASP A 262 15.36 -12.00 -12.42
C ASP A 262 13.98 -12.18 -11.80
N ILE A 263 13.16 -11.13 -11.76
CA ILE A 263 11.88 -11.11 -11.08
C ILE A 263 10.71 -11.04 -12.07
N ILE A 264 9.75 -11.95 -11.93
CA ILE A 264 8.41 -11.84 -12.50
C ILE A 264 7.50 -11.29 -11.41
N LEU A 265 6.96 -10.09 -11.60
CA LEU A 265 6.21 -9.37 -10.58
C LEU A 265 4.71 -9.40 -10.88
N ILE A 266 3.89 -9.74 -9.88
CA ILE A 266 2.43 -9.78 -9.98
C ILE A 266 1.84 -8.82 -8.95
N PHE A 267 1.10 -7.81 -9.42
CA PHE A 267 0.27 -6.97 -8.57
C PHE A 267 -1.18 -7.41 -8.67
N ASP A 268 -1.73 -7.87 -7.55
CA ASP A 268 -3.18 -8.06 -7.40
C ASP A 268 -3.86 -6.77 -6.96
N GLU A 269 -5.12 -6.60 -7.34
CA GLU A 269 -5.87 -5.36 -7.18
C GLU A 269 -5.08 -4.13 -7.63
N ALA A 270 -4.44 -4.25 -8.79
CA ALA A 270 -3.58 -3.23 -9.37
C ALA A 270 -4.28 -1.87 -9.60
N HIS A 271 -5.62 -1.81 -9.49
CA HIS A 271 -6.36 -0.55 -9.48
C HIS A 271 -5.96 0.37 -8.29
N ASN A 272 -5.41 -0.18 -7.20
CA ASN A 272 -4.90 0.58 -6.05
C ASN A 272 -3.44 1.00 -6.18
N LEU A 273 -2.74 0.54 -7.22
CA LEU A 273 -1.30 0.70 -7.38
C LEU A 273 -0.90 2.17 -7.50
N GLU A 274 -1.69 2.96 -8.21
CA GLU A 274 -1.45 4.39 -8.41
C GLU A 274 -1.51 5.16 -7.08
N SER A 275 -2.58 4.98 -6.29
CA SER A 275 -2.72 5.61 -4.98
C SER A 275 -1.65 5.14 -3.99
N ALA A 276 -1.29 3.84 -4.03
CA ALA A 276 -0.25 3.31 -3.18
C ALA A 276 1.12 3.90 -3.54
N ALA A 277 1.47 3.96 -4.82
CA ALA A 277 2.73 4.53 -5.28
C ALA A 277 2.82 6.01 -4.92
N ARG A 278 1.72 6.76 -5.11
CA ARG A 278 1.60 8.17 -4.72
C ARG A 278 1.87 8.40 -3.23
N SER A 279 1.30 7.55 -2.38
CA SER A 279 1.51 7.64 -0.93
C SER A 279 2.96 7.34 -0.53
N HIS A 280 3.65 6.46 -1.26
CA HIS A 280 5.05 6.11 -0.99
C HIS A 280 6.03 7.19 -1.43
N SER A 281 5.74 7.89 -2.52
CA SER A 281 6.62 8.91 -3.09
C SER A 281 6.41 10.31 -2.49
N SER A 282 5.34 10.53 -1.73
CA SER A 282 5.06 11.81 -1.10
C SER A 282 5.99 12.04 0.10
N MET A 283 6.52 13.26 0.22
CA MET A 283 7.46 13.64 1.28
C MET A 283 6.77 14.48 2.33
N THR A 284 7.16 14.37 3.61
CA THR A 284 6.58 15.17 4.69
C THR A 284 7.63 15.65 5.68
N LEU A 285 7.45 16.85 6.21
CA LEU A 285 8.27 17.44 7.27
C LEU A 285 7.38 18.09 8.33
N THR A 286 7.49 17.64 9.59
CA THR A 286 6.73 18.22 10.71
C THR A 286 7.49 19.33 11.41
N GLU A 287 6.77 20.28 11.98
CA GLU A 287 7.28 21.36 12.82
C GLU A 287 8.24 20.84 13.91
N HIS A 288 7.83 19.81 14.64
CA HIS A 288 8.67 19.18 15.66
C HIS A 288 10.01 18.63 15.13
N THR A 289 10.08 18.19 13.88
CA THR A 289 11.34 17.74 13.29
C THR A 289 12.25 18.93 13.01
N ILE A 290 11.69 20.06 12.60
CA ILE A 290 12.42 21.32 12.39
C ILE A 290 12.95 21.84 13.73
N GLU A 291 12.12 21.87 14.77
CA GLU A 291 12.53 22.30 16.12
C GLU A 291 13.68 21.46 16.67
N LYS A 292 13.60 20.13 16.50
CA LYS A 292 14.68 19.23 16.91
C LYS A 292 15.95 19.44 16.08
N ALA A 293 15.84 19.74 14.79
CA ALA A 293 17.00 20.07 13.96
C ALA A 293 17.65 21.39 14.39
N ILE A 294 16.84 22.41 14.75
CA ILE A 294 17.35 23.68 15.28
C ILE A 294 18.11 23.42 16.59
N ALA A 295 17.52 22.68 17.53
CA ALA A 295 18.20 22.32 18.78
C ALA A 295 19.51 21.53 18.52
N GLU A 296 19.49 20.58 17.58
CA GLU A 296 20.67 19.79 17.20
C GLU A 296 21.78 20.67 16.61
N ILE A 297 21.45 21.68 15.79
CA ILE A 297 22.43 22.67 15.32
C ILE A 297 22.98 23.48 16.50
N GLU A 298 22.10 23.87 17.43
CA GLU A 298 22.49 24.71 18.55
C GLU A 298 23.43 24.00 19.53
N ASP A 299 23.24 22.70 19.74
CA ASP A 299 24.11 21.83 20.55
C ASP A 299 25.47 21.57 19.87
N ASN A 300 25.55 21.73 18.55
CA ASN A 300 26.75 21.50 17.74
C ASN A 300 27.34 22.79 17.13
N LYS A 301 27.02 23.96 17.70
CA LYS A 301 27.42 25.28 17.17
C LYS A 301 28.89 25.38 16.84
N ASP A 302 29.78 24.81 17.65
CA ASP A 302 31.23 24.90 17.44
C ASP A 302 31.70 24.28 16.10
N ILE A 303 30.88 23.43 15.47
CA ILE A 303 31.21 22.70 14.24
C ILE A 303 30.48 23.29 13.01
N ILE A 304 29.29 23.88 13.21
CA ILE A 304 28.39 24.31 12.13
C ILE A 304 28.04 25.82 12.16
N SER A 305 28.69 26.60 13.05
CA SER A 305 28.35 27.99 13.40
C SER A 305 28.23 28.98 12.22
N GLU A 306 28.83 28.69 11.07
CA GLU A 306 28.87 29.60 9.91
C GLU A 306 28.04 29.12 8.70
N SER A 307 27.35 27.98 8.79
CA SER A 307 26.65 27.41 7.63
C SER A 307 25.43 28.23 7.16
N GLY A 308 24.81 29.04 8.02
CA GLY A 308 23.53 29.69 7.72
C GLY A 308 22.32 28.74 7.73
N ALA A 309 22.50 27.44 7.93
CA ALA A 309 21.42 26.45 7.99
C ALA A 309 20.46 26.72 9.15
N LEU A 310 20.99 27.18 10.30
CA LEU A 310 20.19 27.57 11.46
C LEU A 310 19.14 28.62 11.10
N ASP A 311 19.54 29.64 10.34
CA ASP A 311 18.68 30.74 9.94
C ASP A 311 17.61 30.26 8.95
N LEU A 312 17.99 29.42 7.98
CA LEU A 312 17.04 28.82 7.04
C LEU A 312 15.98 27.96 7.77
N PHE A 313 16.39 27.15 8.74
CA PHE A 313 15.47 26.28 9.48
C PHE A 313 14.54 27.10 10.39
N LYS A 314 15.06 28.14 11.04
CA LYS A 314 14.26 29.10 11.82
C LYS A 314 13.24 29.82 10.93
N ILE A 315 13.65 30.32 9.78
CA ILE A 315 12.76 30.95 8.79
C ILE A 315 11.64 30.00 8.38
N LEU A 316 11.97 28.75 8.03
CA LEU A 316 10.96 27.77 7.62
C LEU A 316 9.95 27.52 8.75
N ASN A 317 10.44 27.31 9.98
CA ASN A 317 9.61 27.06 11.15
C ASN A 317 8.64 28.23 11.42
N GLU A 318 9.16 29.45 11.40
CA GLU A 318 8.37 30.67 11.58
C GLU A 318 7.30 30.85 10.50
N ILE A 319 7.63 30.57 9.24
CA ILE A 319 6.68 30.68 8.12
C ILE A 319 5.54 29.67 8.28
N ILE A 320 5.85 28.42 8.63
CA ILE A 320 4.82 27.39 8.88
C ILE A 320 3.86 27.88 9.96
N ARG A 321 4.41 28.33 11.11
CA ARG A 321 3.65 28.86 12.25
C ARG A 321 2.80 30.06 11.88
N GLU A 322 3.37 31.02 11.17
CA GLU A 322 2.66 32.22 10.75
C GLU A 322 1.50 31.86 9.82
N ILE A 323 1.72 30.97 8.85
CA ILE A 323 0.71 30.65 7.85
C ILE A 323 -0.51 30.03 8.52
N TYR A 324 -0.35 29.00 9.35
CA TYR A 324 -1.53 28.38 9.95
C TYR A 324 -2.19 29.30 10.98
N ASN A 325 -1.42 30.07 11.77
CA ASN A 325 -2.01 31.01 12.73
C ASN A 325 -2.81 32.13 12.04
N ASN A 326 -2.35 32.62 10.89
CA ASN A 326 -3.01 33.71 10.16
C ASN A 326 -4.13 33.23 9.23
N ARG A 327 -4.10 31.97 8.77
CA ARG A 327 -5.08 31.44 7.79
C ARG A 327 -6.28 30.72 8.39
N PHE A 328 -6.31 30.45 9.70
CA PHE A 328 -7.52 29.92 10.32
C PHE A 328 -8.68 30.91 10.14
N LYS A 329 -9.77 30.45 9.52
CA LYS A 329 -11.03 31.21 9.53
C LYS A 329 -11.65 31.14 10.93
N PHE A 330 -12.59 32.05 11.21
CA PHE A 330 -13.35 32.06 12.47
C PHE A 330 -13.99 30.68 12.71
N GLY A 331 -13.68 30.05 13.85
CA GLY A 331 -14.21 28.72 14.20
C GLY A 331 -13.49 27.52 13.57
N GLU A 332 -12.51 27.71 12.67
CA GLU A 332 -11.76 26.58 12.07
C GLU A 332 -10.72 26.00 13.03
N ARG A 333 -10.10 26.85 13.87
CA ARG A 333 -9.07 26.44 14.83
C ARG A 333 -9.61 25.46 15.87
N GLU A 334 -10.88 25.63 16.23
CA GLU A 334 -11.62 24.79 17.17
C GLU A 334 -12.04 23.44 16.55
N ARG A 335 -12.09 23.35 15.22
CA ARG A 335 -12.41 22.10 14.48
C ARG A 335 -11.18 21.23 14.24
N VAL A 336 -9.98 21.77 14.38
CA VAL A 336 -8.74 20.98 14.28
C VAL A 336 -8.68 20.02 15.46
N GLY A 337 -8.91 18.75 15.17
CA GLY A 337 -8.75 17.65 16.12
C GLY A 337 -7.39 16.97 15.98
N ARG A 338 -7.35 15.68 16.34
CA ARG A 338 -6.13 14.84 16.24
C ARG A 338 -5.84 14.31 14.83
N LEU A 339 -6.79 14.46 13.90
CA LEU A 339 -6.62 14.10 12.50
C LEU A 339 -5.98 15.27 11.73
N TRP A 340 -5.20 14.94 10.70
CA TRP A 340 -4.61 15.95 9.83
C TRP A 340 -5.68 16.70 9.05
N TYR A 341 -5.60 18.02 9.10
CA TYR A 341 -6.45 18.95 8.37
C TYR A 341 -5.59 19.71 7.35
N ASP A 342 -5.99 19.68 6.08
CA ASP A 342 -5.27 20.34 4.99
C ASP A 342 -5.58 21.84 4.96
N MET A 343 -4.53 22.66 4.94
CA MET A 343 -4.58 24.10 4.73
C MET A 343 -3.99 24.43 3.35
N ARG A 344 -4.78 25.13 2.53
CA ARG A 344 -4.36 25.54 1.19
C ARG A 344 -3.23 26.57 1.26
N ILE A 345 -2.07 26.21 0.74
CA ILE A 345 -0.87 27.08 0.60
C ILE A 345 -0.45 27.30 -0.86
N SER A 346 -1.06 26.56 -1.78
CA SER A 346 -0.84 26.67 -3.22
C SER A 346 -2.16 26.43 -3.95
N ASP A 347 -2.37 27.13 -5.05
CA ASP A 347 -3.49 26.87 -5.94
C ASP A 347 -3.21 25.59 -6.76
N PRO A 348 -4.12 24.61 -6.82
CA PRO A 348 -3.89 23.38 -7.58
C PRO A 348 -3.62 23.58 -9.09
N TYR A 349 -4.10 24.67 -9.67
CA TYR A 349 -3.98 24.99 -11.09
C TYR A 349 -2.85 25.99 -11.36
N GLU A 350 -2.77 27.07 -10.58
CA GLU A 350 -1.72 28.09 -10.75
C GLU A 350 -0.37 27.70 -10.10
N ARG A 351 -0.41 26.79 -9.12
CA ARG A 351 0.75 26.26 -8.35
C ARG A 351 1.64 27.32 -7.71
N ASN A 352 1.05 28.45 -7.33
CA ASN A 352 1.72 29.53 -6.60
C ASN A 352 1.93 29.14 -5.13
N ASP A 353 3.06 28.51 -4.79
CA ASP A 353 3.40 28.13 -3.42
C ASP A 353 3.80 29.33 -2.54
N ILE A 354 2.93 29.64 -1.58
CA ILE A 354 3.13 30.72 -0.61
C ILE A 354 4.29 30.44 0.34
N VAL A 355 4.50 29.19 0.74
CA VAL A 355 5.58 28.81 1.67
C VAL A 355 6.92 29.09 0.99
N ARG A 356 7.14 28.54 -0.20
CA ARG A 356 8.35 28.79 -1.00
C ARG A 356 8.56 30.29 -1.28
N GLY A 357 7.51 31.00 -1.69
CA GLY A 357 7.59 32.43 -2.00
C GLY A 357 8.00 33.28 -0.80
N LYS A 358 7.42 33.03 0.38
CA LYS A 358 7.82 33.71 1.64
C LYS A 358 9.22 33.30 2.09
N PHE A 359 9.55 32.01 1.96
CA PHE A 359 10.84 31.46 2.39
C PHE A 359 11.99 32.11 1.62
N LEU A 360 11.92 32.11 0.28
CA LEU A 360 12.95 32.71 -0.55
C LEU A 360 13.09 34.21 -0.28
N ARG A 361 11.97 34.94 -0.11
CA ARG A 361 12.02 36.37 0.21
C ARG A 361 12.76 36.63 1.52
N ARG A 362 12.41 35.92 2.60
CA ARG A 362 13.06 36.10 3.90
C ARG A 362 14.53 35.70 3.87
N ALA A 363 14.87 34.62 3.19
CA ALA A 363 16.25 34.20 3.02
C ALA A 363 17.08 35.31 2.33
N LEU A 364 16.54 35.95 1.27
CA LEU A 364 17.21 37.08 0.62
C LEU A 364 17.34 38.30 1.55
N GLU A 365 16.30 38.61 2.34
CA GLU A 365 16.30 39.72 3.31
C GLU A 365 17.38 39.60 4.38
N ILE A 366 17.71 38.38 4.82
CA ILE A 366 18.76 38.13 5.81
C ILE A 366 20.16 37.94 5.21
N GLY A 367 20.30 38.03 3.88
CA GLY A 367 21.60 38.11 3.20
C GLY A 367 21.99 36.92 2.31
N PHE A 368 21.12 35.92 2.12
CA PHE A 368 21.35 34.90 1.08
C PHE A 368 21.24 35.55 -0.30
N LYS A 369 22.13 35.21 -1.25
CA LYS A 369 22.18 35.88 -2.57
C LYS A 369 21.09 35.41 -3.53
N ASP A 370 20.87 34.10 -3.54
CA ASP A 370 20.02 33.40 -4.49
C ASP A 370 19.66 32.00 -3.98
N GLU A 371 18.76 31.33 -4.70
CA GLU A 371 18.35 29.95 -4.41
C GLU A 371 19.51 28.96 -4.51
N TYR A 372 20.51 29.23 -5.37
CA TYR A 372 21.70 28.37 -5.48
C TYR A 372 22.54 28.37 -4.20
N THR A 373 22.76 29.55 -3.61
CA THR A 373 23.47 29.70 -2.33
C THR A 373 22.72 28.98 -1.20
N ILE A 374 21.38 29.06 -1.19
CA ILE A 374 20.54 28.32 -0.25
C ILE A 374 20.74 26.80 -0.43
N GLN A 375 20.72 26.30 -1.67
CA GLN A 375 20.93 24.88 -1.96
C GLN A 375 22.30 24.37 -1.52
N LEU A 376 23.36 25.18 -1.69
CA LEU A 376 24.70 24.83 -1.20
C LEU A 376 24.70 24.64 0.33
N VAL A 377 24.08 25.57 1.06
CA VAL A 377 23.98 25.52 2.52
C VAL A 377 23.18 24.31 2.99
N LEU A 378 22.08 23.99 2.31
CA LEU A 378 21.29 22.79 2.60
C LEU A 378 22.10 21.51 2.32
N SER A 379 22.90 21.49 1.25
CA SER A 379 23.78 20.36 0.97
C SER A 379 24.86 20.19 2.04
N GLU A 380 25.46 21.27 2.53
CA GLU A 380 26.43 21.24 3.63
C GLU A 380 25.80 20.75 4.93
N ALA A 381 24.61 21.24 5.27
CA ALA A 381 23.85 20.79 6.43
C ALA A 381 23.49 19.31 6.35
N SER A 382 23.08 18.84 5.15
CA SER A 382 22.79 17.41 4.92
C SER A 382 24.02 16.54 5.11
N ASN A 383 25.16 16.95 4.53
CA ASN A 383 26.43 16.24 4.70
C ASN A 383 26.89 16.21 6.16
N PHE A 384 26.68 17.29 6.90
CA PHE A 384 26.98 17.32 8.34
C PHE A 384 26.06 16.39 9.13
N GLY A 385 24.75 16.44 8.86
CA GLY A 385 23.79 15.54 9.48
C GLY A 385 24.08 14.06 9.17
N GLN A 386 24.60 13.75 7.98
CA GLN A 386 25.09 12.40 7.67
C GLN A 386 26.26 11.97 8.58
N LYS A 387 27.22 12.87 8.87
CA LYS A 387 28.30 12.57 9.81
C LYS A 387 27.77 12.36 11.23
N LEU A 388 26.80 13.16 11.66
CA LEU A 388 26.13 12.97 12.95
C LEU A 388 25.39 11.63 13.02
N ASP A 389 24.70 11.21 11.95
CA ASP A 389 24.08 9.88 11.88
C ASP A 389 25.12 8.76 12.11
N GLU A 390 26.31 8.88 11.49
CA GLU A 390 27.41 7.93 11.67
C GLU A 390 27.94 7.94 13.11
N GLU A 391 28.10 9.12 13.72
CA GLU A 391 28.52 9.27 15.12
C GLU A 391 27.49 8.70 16.10
N TYR A 392 26.19 8.99 15.94
CA TYR A 392 25.13 8.43 16.75
C TYR A 392 25.05 6.92 16.63
N LYS A 393 25.21 6.39 15.41
CA LYS A 393 25.30 4.96 15.16
C LYS A 393 26.46 4.35 15.94
N GLU A 394 27.64 4.95 15.89
CA GLU A 394 28.83 4.49 16.62
C GLU A 394 28.67 4.58 18.15
N GLN A 395 28.08 5.67 18.66
CA GLN A 395 27.82 5.82 20.10
C GLN A 395 26.82 4.78 20.61
N TYR A 396 25.74 4.52 19.85
CA TYR A 396 24.77 3.47 20.17
C TYR A 396 25.42 2.08 20.10
N LYS A 397 26.20 1.80 19.05
CA LYS A 397 26.97 0.56 18.90
C LYS A 397 27.89 0.31 20.10
N LYS A 398 28.57 1.37 20.57
CA LYS A 398 29.44 1.38 21.75
C LYS A 398 28.69 1.51 23.09
N GLY A 399 27.35 1.49 23.09
CA GLY A 399 26.51 1.58 24.28
C GLY A 399 26.69 2.84 25.11
N LEU A 400 27.23 3.90 24.49
CA LEU A 400 27.35 5.24 25.08
C LEU A 400 26.02 5.98 25.04
N SER A 401 25.15 5.63 24.09
CA SER A 401 23.75 6.07 24.03
C SER A 401 22.80 4.91 24.27
N LYS A 402 21.69 5.17 24.97
CA LYS A 402 20.59 4.21 25.16
C LYS A 402 19.65 4.11 23.96
N ASN A 403 19.53 5.18 23.19
CA ASN A 403 18.62 5.28 22.05
C ASN A 403 19.41 5.55 20.78
N LEU A 404 18.96 4.94 19.67
CA LEU A 404 19.50 5.31 18.36
C LEU A 404 18.83 6.60 17.90
N ASN A 405 19.62 7.69 17.90
CA ASN A 405 19.19 8.97 17.37
C ASN A 405 19.48 9.06 15.88
N LYS A 406 18.69 9.86 15.18
CA LYS A 406 18.96 10.30 13.81
C LYS A 406 19.15 11.80 13.80
N SER A 407 19.98 12.27 12.88
CA SER A 407 20.11 13.68 12.60
C SER A 407 18.81 14.23 12.05
N HIS A 408 18.23 15.14 12.83
CA HIS A 408 17.11 15.95 12.39
C HIS A 408 17.58 17.00 11.38
N ILE A 409 18.84 17.45 11.46
CA ILE A 409 19.45 18.37 10.49
C ILE A 409 19.38 17.78 9.08
N ARG A 410 19.84 16.53 8.90
CA ARG A 410 19.83 15.87 7.59
C ARG A 410 18.43 15.81 7.01
N HIS A 411 17.46 15.36 7.81
CA HIS A 411 16.07 15.23 7.36
C HIS A 411 15.48 16.59 6.91
N VAL A 412 15.66 17.64 7.71
CA VAL A 412 15.17 18.99 7.33
C VAL A 412 15.88 19.50 6.09
N ALA A 413 17.20 19.34 6.00
CA ALA A 413 17.99 19.78 4.86
C ALA A 413 17.57 19.09 3.55
N ASP A 414 17.49 17.75 3.54
CA ASP A 414 17.12 16.95 2.37
C ASP A 414 15.69 17.26 1.91
N PHE A 415 14.77 17.38 2.87
CA PHE A 415 13.38 17.74 2.57
C PHE A 415 13.31 19.14 1.99
N LEU A 416 13.93 20.14 2.63
CA LEU A 416 13.83 21.53 2.20
C LEU A 416 14.50 21.74 0.83
N SER A 417 15.64 21.08 0.59
CA SER A 417 16.30 21.07 -0.72
C SER A 417 15.36 20.54 -1.80
N SER A 418 14.77 19.36 -1.57
CA SER A 418 13.80 18.75 -2.49
C SER A 418 12.55 19.61 -2.67
N TYR A 419 12.04 20.21 -1.59
CA TYR A 419 10.85 21.05 -1.59
C TYR A 419 11.04 22.29 -2.48
N LEU A 420 12.18 22.99 -2.36
CA LEU A 420 12.46 24.20 -3.15
C LEU A 420 12.54 23.90 -4.65
N VAL A 421 13.06 22.73 -5.02
CA VAL A 421 13.19 22.27 -6.41
C VAL A 421 11.85 21.77 -6.97
N LEU A 422 11.11 20.96 -6.20
CA LEU A 422 9.99 20.17 -6.73
C LEU A 422 8.62 20.82 -6.51
N SER A 423 8.45 21.75 -5.57
CA SER A 423 7.14 22.34 -5.25
C SER A 423 6.45 23.07 -6.41
N ASN A 424 7.21 23.54 -7.41
CA ASN A 424 6.69 24.17 -8.62
C ASN A 424 6.50 23.18 -9.79
N ASP A 425 6.98 21.95 -9.66
CA ASP A 425 6.80 20.92 -10.68
C ASP A 425 5.36 20.39 -10.63
N TYR A 426 4.68 20.32 -11.77
CA TYR A 426 3.28 19.91 -11.84
C TYR A 426 3.03 18.48 -11.31
N ARG A 427 4.07 17.65 -11.24
CA ARG A 427 4.00 16.30 -10.67
C ARG A 427 3.89 16.30 -9.16
N TYR A 428 4.07 17.43 -8.49
CA TYR A 428 3.99 17.57 -7.05
C TYR A 428 3.06 18.72 -6.64
N TYR A 429 2.48 18.63 -5.45
CA TYR A 429 1.60 19.64 -4.90
C TYR A 429 1.98 19.91 -3.44
N PRO A 430 2.42 21.13 -3.11
CA PRO A 430 2.74 21.48 -1.73
C PRO A 430 1.47 21.68 -0.90
N VAL A 431 1.39 21.02 0.25
CA VAL A 431 0.28 21.06 1.20
C VAL A 431 0.82 21.36 2.59
N LEU A 432 0.17 22.27 3.32
CA LEU A 432 0.40 22.43 4.75
C LEU A 432 -0.73 21.72 5.49
N ASN A 433 -0.42 20.75 6.34
CA ASN A 433 -1.40 20.09 7.20
C ASN A 433 -1.23 20.57 8.64
N VAL A 434 -2.31 20.61 9.41
CA VAL A 434 -2.29 20.89 10.85
C VAL A 434 -3.06 19.83 11.62
N ARG A 435 -2.64 19.53 12.85
CA ARG A 435 -3.40 18.70 13.79
C ARG A 435 -3.05 19.07 15.23
N ARG A 436 -3.83 18.55 16.18
CA ARG A 436 -3.50 18.58 17.60
C ARG A 436 -2.68 17.38 18.02
N ASP A 437 -1.68 17.62 18.87
CA ASP A 437 -0.88 16.59 19.50
C ASP A 437 -1.59 15.99 20.75
N GLN A 438 -0.83 15.33 21.64
CA GLN A 438 -1.38 14.76 22.88
C GLN A 438 -1.67 15.82 23.95
N ASN A 439 -0.99 16.97 23.90
CA ASN A 439 -1.14 18.11 24.82
C ASN A 439 -2.18 19.12 24.33
N ASP A 440 -2.92 18.77 23.27
CA ASP A 440 -3.90 19.63 22.60
C ASP A 440 -3.28 20.85 21.88
N GLU A 441 -1.97 20.84 21.62
CA GLU A 441 -1.27 21.89 20.89
C GLU A 441 -1.35 21.66 19.37
N ILE A 442 -1.63 22.73 18.62
CA ILE A 442 -1.69 22.69 17.16
C ILE A 442 -0.28 22.87 16.60
N TYR A 443 0.12 21.94 15.74
CA TYR A 443 1.38 22.02 15.02
C TYR A 443 1.23 21.70 13.53
N GLY A 444 2.17 22.20 12.74
CA GLY A 444 2.18 22.07 11.28
C GLY A 444 2.97 20.88 10.75
N ARG A 445 2.59 20.43 9.56
CA ARG A 445 3.35 19.50 8.70
C ARG A 445 3.32 20.00 7.27
N LEU A 446 4.48 20.24 6.70
CA LEU A 446 4.63 20.51 5.28
C LEU A 446 4.69 19.16 4.55
N GLU A 447 3.92 19.03 3.48
CA GLU A 447 3.84 17.83 2.65
C GLU A 447 4.07 18.22 1.20
N LEU A 448 4.97 17.51 0.52
CA LEU A 448 5.10 17.55 -0.92
C LEU A 448 4.36 16.33 -1.49
N PHE A 449 3.07 16.52 -1.77
CA PHE A 449 2.18 15.47 -2.25
C PHE A 449 2.50 15.13 -3.70
N THR A 450 2.85 13.88 -3.98
CA THR A 450 3.04 13.45 -5.37
C THR A 450 1.69 13.42 -6.08
N CYS A 451 1.57 14.01 -7.26
CA CYS A 451 0.39 13.92 -8.11
C CYS A 451 0.52 12.76 -9.11
N ILE A 452 1.70 12.59 -9.70
CA ILE A 452 2.00 11.55 -10.70
C ILE A 452 3.14 10.67 -10.20
N PRO A 453 2.90 9.39 -9.85
CA PRO A 453 3.90 8.51 -9.22
C PRO A 453 4.83 7.81 -10.22
N SER A 454 5.00 8.36 -11.43
CA SER A 454 5.84 7.77 -12.49
C SER A 454 7.32 7.70 -12.11
N ASN A 455 7.78 8.58 -11.22
CA ASN A 455 9.13 8.57 -10.67
C ASN A 455 9.50 7.26 -9.94
N VAL A 456 8.53 6.54 -9.40
CA VAL A 456 8.73 5.24 -8.72
C VAL A 456 8.32 4.07 -9.61
N THR A 457 7.19 4.21 -10.30
CA THR A 457 6.57 3.10 -11.04
C THR A 457 7.24 2.82 -12.38
N GLU A 458 7.66 3.85 -13.12
CA GLU A 458 8.36 3.69 -14.40
C GLU A 458 9.68 2.91 -14.27
N PRO A 459 10.64 3.29 -13.39
CA PRO A 459 11.90 2.55 -13.26
C PRO A 459 11.68 1.12 -12.74
N LEU A 460 10.68 0.91 -11.89
CA LEU A 460 10.30 -0.41 -11.41
C LEU A 460 9.88 -1.31 -12.58
N PHE A 461 8.93 -0.90 -13.42
CA PHE A 461 8.45 -1.74 -14.52
C PHE A 461 9.46 -1.87 -15.67
N ALA A 462 10.34 -0.88 -15.85
CA ALA A 462 11.41 -0.94 -16.83
C ALA A 462 12.46 -2.00 -16.48
N SER A 463 12.75 -2.21 -15.19
CA SER A 463 13.84 -3.09 -14.73
C SER A 463 13.45 -4.55 -14.51
N MET A 464 12.17 -4.85 -14.26
CA MET A 464 11.69 -6.23 -14.05
C MET A 464 11.78 -7.11 -15.30
N PHE A 465 11.87 -8.44 -15.13
CA PHE A 465 11.76 -9.38 -16.26
C PHE A 465 10.42 -9.21 -17.00
N SER A 466 9.31 -9.25 -16.25
CA SER A 466 7.95 -8.98 -16.72
C SER A 466 7.06 -8.65 -15.51
N VAL A 467 5.94 -7.98 -15.77
CA VAL A 467 5.02 -7.50 -14.75
C VAL A 467 3.60 -7.88 -15.16
N ILE A 468 2.83 -8.44 -14.24
CA ILE A 468 1.40 -8.73 -14.38
C ILE A 468 0.63 -7.80 -13.45
N LEU A 469 -0.17 -6.91 -14.01
CA LEU A 469 -1.12 -6.08 -13.27
C LEU A 469 -2.50 -6.71 -13.43
N MET A 470 -3.06 -7.25 -12.35
CA MET A 470 -4.38 -7.87 -12.38
C MET A 470 -5.37 -7.19 -11.42
N SER A 471 -6.62 -7.08 -11.84
CA SER A 471 -7.70 -6.49 -11.04
C SER A 471 -9.06 -6.86 -11.64
N ALA A 472 -10.14 -6.74 -10.85
CA ALA A 472 -11.50 -6.87 -11.38
C ALA A 472 -11.96 -5.65 -12.20
N THR A 473 -11.33 -4.50 -12.01
CA THR A 473 -11.74 -3.21 -12.57
C THR A 473 -10.50 -2.40 -12.98
N LEU A 474 -9.70 -2.92 -13.93
CA LEU A 474 -8.45 -2.32 -14.39
C LEU A 474 -8.64 -1.40 -15.60
N GLN A 475 -9.61 -1.66 -16.46
CA GLN A 475 -9.90 -0.84 -17.63
C GLN A 475 -10.28 0.60 -17.24
N PRO A 476 -10.02 1.58 -18.13
CA PRO A 476 -9.33 1.46 -19.42
C PRO A 476 -7.80 1.26 -19.27
N PHE A 477 -7.21 0.43 -20.13
CA PHE A 477 -5.78 0.09 -20.04
C PHE A 477 -4.85 1.26 -20.43
N ASP A 478 -5.28 2.13 -21.36
CA ASP A 478 -4.50 3.32 -21.75
C ASP A 478 -4.26 4.27 -20.57
N MET A 479 -5.26 4.43 -19.72
CA MET A 479 -5.13 5.20 -18.48
C MET A 479 -4.08 4.58 -17.56
N VAL A 480 -4.15 3.27 -17.32
CA VAL A 480 -3.17 2.55 -16.47
C VAL A 480 -1.76 2.67 -17.02
N LYS A 481 -1.56 2.49 -18.34
CA LYS A 481 -0.24 2.64 -18.98
C LYS A 481 0.30 4.04 -18.80
N THR A 482 -0.55 5.05 -18.98
CA THR A 482 -0.17 6.47 -18.93
C THR A 482 0.17 6.90 -17.51
N THR A 483 -0.71 6.65 -16.53
CA THR A 483 -0.53 7.13 -15.14
C THR A 483 0.59 6.42 -14.40
N LEU A 484 0.87 5.17 -14.76
CA LEU A 484 1.94 4.35 -14.17
C LEU A 484 3.26 4.39 -14.97
N GLY A 485 3.32 5.13 -16.08
CA GLY A 485 4.56 5.26 -16.89
C GLY A 485 4.99 3.96 -17.58
N ILE A 486 4.07 3.10 -17.99
CA ILE A 486 4.38 1.84 -18.68
C ILE A 486 4.74 2.15 -20.14
N LYS A 487 6.04 2.11 -20.46
CA LYS A 487 6.58 2.35 -21.81
C LYS A 487 6.85 1.07 -22.62
N ARG A 488 6.85 -0.10 -21.96
CA ARG A 488 7.08 -1.41 -22.58
C ARG A 488 5.84 -1.86 -23.35
N GLU A 489 6.04 -2.78 -24.30
CA GLU A 489 4.93 -3.45 -24.98
C GLU A 489 4.02 -4.18 -23.96
N THR A 490 2.71 -4.10 -24.20
CA THR A 490 1.70 -4.60 -23.27
C THR A 490 0.82 -5.68 -23.89
N CYS A 491 0.53 -6.73 -23.12
CA CYS A 491 -0.52 -7.70 -23.41
C CYS A 491 -1.77 -7.36 -22.59
N GLU A 492 -2.86 -7.01 -23.27
CA GLU A 492 -4.11 -6.58 -22.65
C GLU A 492 -5.15 -7.72 -22.68
N LEU A 493 -5.67 -8.06 -21.50
CA LEU A 493 -6.61 -9.16 -21.29
C LEU A 493 -7.82 -8.63 -20.52
N ALA A 494 -9.00 -8.71 -21.12
CA ALA A 494 -10.25 -8.32 -20.48
C ALA A 494 -11.27 -9.44 -20.62
N TYR A 495 -11.70 -10.00 -19.49
CA TYR A 495 -12.72 -11.04 -19.45
C TYR A 495 -13.85 -10.64 -18.49
N GLY A 496 -15.05 -10.53 -19.06
CA GLY A 496 -16.27 -10.25 -18.31
C GLY A 496 -16.72 -11.41 -17.41
N THR A 497 -17.83 -11.21 -16.71
CA THR A 497 -18.46 -12.29 -15.94
C THR A 497 -19.05 -13.36 -16.85
N SER A 498 -18.80 -14.63 -16.51
CA SER A 498 -19.40 -15.79 -17.17
C SER A 498 -20.63 -16.33 -16.43
N PHE A 499 -21.11 -15.61 -15.41
CA PHE A 499 -22.29 -16.04 -14.64
C PHE A 499 -23.56 -15.91 -15.49
N PRO A 500 -24.62 -16.70 -15.23
CA PRO A 500 -25.82 -16.64 -16.05
C PRO A 500 -26.49 -15.25 -16.03
N PRO A 501 -26.81 -14.63 -17.19
CA PRO A 501 -27.46 -13.33 -17.25
C PRO A 501 -28.79 -13.26 -16.48
N GLU A 502 -29.56 -14.34 -16.51
CA GLU A 502 -30.85 -14.46 -15.81
C GLU A 502 -30.74 -14.43 -14.28
N LYS A 503 -29.54 -14.70 -13.74
CA LYS A 503 -29.22 -14.62 -12.31
C LYS A 503 -28.77 -13.23 -11.88
N ARG A 504 -28.68 -12.26 -12.80
CA ARG A 504 -28.11 -10.94 -12.50
C ARG A 504 -28.89 -9.83 -13.21
N LEU A 505 -29.60 -9.01 -12.44
CA LEU A 505 -30.32 -7.86 -13.00
C LEU A 505 -29.55 -6.57 -12.73
N THR A 506 -29.32 -5.76 -13.76
CA THR A 506 -28.76 -4.40 -13.62
C THR A 506 -29.76 -3.39 -14.17
N ILE A 507 -30.27 -2.50 -13.33
CA ILE A 507 -31.21 -1.45 -13.75
C ILE A 507 -30.62 -0.07 -13.53
N ALA A 508 -30.75 0.80 -14.54
CA ALA A 508 -30.46 2.22 -14.44
C ALA A 508 -31.80 2.97 -14.30
N VAL A 509 -31.98 3.68 -13.19
CA VAL A 509 -33.26 4.29 -12.85
C VAL A 509 -33.26 5.76 -13.24
N ASP A 510 -34.27 6.18 -14.01
CA ASP A 510 -34.42 7.54 -14.52
C ASP A 510 -34.92 8.50 -13.43
N VAL A 511 -34.01 8.85 -12.52
CA VAL A 511 -34.20 9.94 -11.56
C VAL A 511 -33.40 11.17 -12.00
N PRO A 512 -33.81 12.39 -11.61
CA PRO A 512 -33.01 13.57 -11.88
C PRO A 512 -31.55 13.39 -11.42
N PRO A 513 -30.55 13.83 -12.20
CA PRO A 513 -29.15 13.71 -11.82
C PRO A 513 -28.87 14.31 -10.45
N LEU A 514 -28.21 13.56 -9.57
CA LEU A 514 -28.00 13.93 -8.18
C LEU A 514 -26.75 14.80 -7.99
N PHE A 515 -26.64 15.90 -8.76
CA PHE A 515 -25.60 16.91 -8.55
C PHE A 515 -25.84 17.65 -7.24
N SER A 516 -24.79 18.28 -6.71
CA SER A 516 -24.89 19.15 -5.52
C SER A 516 -25.97 20.23 -5.64
N ARG A 517 -26.20 20.74 -6.84
CA ARG A 517 -27.20 21.80 -7.13
C ARG A 517 -28.64 21.31 -7.29
N THR A 518 -28.86 20.04 -7.64
CA THR A 518 -30.18 19.49 -7.99
C THR A 518 -30.66 18.42 -7.01
N ARG A 519 -29.77 17.79 -6.23
CA ARG A 519 -30.12 16.68 -5.32
C ARG A 519 -31.07 17.06 -4.19
N ASP A 520 -31.21 18.34 -3.89
CA ASP A 520 -32.09 18.86 -2.84
C ASP A 520 -33.45 19.32 -3.38
N GLU A 521 -33.68 19.19 -4.69
CA GLU A 521 -34.98 19.45 -5.29
C GLU A 521 -36.02 18.42 -4.81
N PRO A 522 -37.26 18.84 -4.46
CA PRO A 522 -38.29 17.93 -3.93
C PRO A 522 -38.54 16.72 -4.83
N GLN A 523 -38.61 16.92 -6.14
CA GLN A 523 -38.83 15.84 -7.11
C GLN A 523 -37.73 14.78 -7.07
N ALA A 524 -36.45 15.19 -6.94
CA ALA A 524 -35.34 14.26 -6.85
C ALA A 524 -35.36 13.48 -5.53
N LEU A 525 -35.66 14.16 -4.42
CA LEU A 525 -35.76 13.54 -3.11
C LEU A 525 -36.90 12.52 -3.05
N GLU A 526 -38.09 12.88 -3.53
CA GLU A 526 -39.25 12.00 -3.56
C GLU A 526 -39.00 10.77 -4.44
N ALA A 527 -38.42 10.95 -5.63
CA ALA A 527 -38.10 9.84 -6.53
C ALA A 527 -37.06 8.89 -5.91
N VAL A 528 -36.00 9.42 -5.30
CA VAL A 528 -34.99 8.59 -4.62
C VAL A 528 -35.61 7.84 -3.43
N GLU A 529 -36.36 8.53 -2.57
CA GLU A 529 -37.02 7.89 -1.42
C GLU A 529 -37.98 6.79 -1.84
N GLN A 530 -38.79 7.03 -2.88
CA GLN A 530 -39.71 6.03 -3.43
C GLN A 530 -38.94 4.78 -3.92
N VAL A 531 -37.92 4.98 -4.76
CA VAL A 531 -37.15 3.86 -5.31
C VAL A 531 -36.44 3.07 -4.21
N LEU A 532 -35.89 3.74 -3.19
CA LEU A 532 -35.23 3.08 -2.07
C LEU A 532 -36.23 2.23 -1.26
N VAL A 533 -37.41 2.75 -0.95
CA VAL A 533 -38.46 2.00 -0.25
C VAL A 533 -38.92 0.81 -1.07
N ASP A 534 -39.30 1.03 -2.34
CA ASP A 534 -39.72 -0.04 -3.25
C ASP A 534 -38.63 -1.13 -3.38
N SER A 535 -37.37 -0.71 -3.46
CA SER A 535 -36.24 -1.64 -3.57
C SER A 535 -36.04 -2.47 -2.32
N VAL A 536 -36.14 -1.83 -1.15
CA VAL A 536 -36.05 -2.54 0.12
C VAL A 536 -37.22 -3.49 0.27
N GLU A 537 -38.46 -3.08 0.05
CA GLU A 537 -39.65 -3.92 0.23
C GLU A 537 -39.64 -5.15 -0.68
N HIS A 538 -39.30 -4.99 -1.96
CA HIS A 538 -39.40 -6.06 -2.96
C HIS A 538 -38.13 -6.92 -3.12
N SER A 539 -37.02 -6.58 -2.45
CA SER A 539 -35.84 -7.44 -2.42
C SER A 539 -36.04 -8.67 -1.53
N LYS A 540 -35.53 -9.84 -1.95
CA LYS A 540 -35.54 -11.09 -1.15
C LYS A 540 -34.19 -11.34 -0.48
N GLY A 541 -33.91 -10.56 0.57
CA GLY A 541 -32.69 -10.65 1.37
C GLY A 541 -32.07 -9.28 1.62
N ASN A 542 -30.85 -9.28 2.15
CA ASN A 542 -30.12 -8.07 2.52
C ASN A 542 -29.92 -7.08 1.36
N VAL A 543 -30.10 -5.79 1.66
CA VAL A 543 -29.91 -4.67 0.73
C VAL A 543 -28.78 -3.78 1.21
N ILE A 544 -27.86 -3.42 0.32
CA ILE A 544 -26.76 -2.51 0.61
C ILE A 544 -26.92 -1.27 -0.27
N ILE A 545 -26.92 -0.09 0.35
CA ILE A 545 -27.12 1.19 -0.34
C ILE A 545 -25.84 2.02 -0.19
N PHE A 546 -25.17 2.26 -1.31
CA PHE A 546 -24.00 3.12 -1.38
C PHE A 546 -24.39 4.52 -1.87
N PHE A 547 -24.12 5.52 -1.04
CA PHE A 547 -24.32 6.93 -1.36
C PHE A 547 -23.02 7.59 -1.85
N GLN A 548 -23.17 8.76 -2.46
CA GLN A 548 -22.06 9.63 -2.88
C GLN A 548 -21.15 10.08 -1.72
N SER A 549 -21.66 10.18 -0.50
CA SER A 549 -20.90 10.63 0.67
C SER A 549 -21.48 10.06 1.98
N SER A 550 -20.66 10.07 3.04
CA SER A 550 -21.12 9.69 4.39
C SER A 550 -22.28 10.57 4.87
N SER A 551 -22.27 11.87 4.58
CA SER A 551 -23.35 12.78 4.95
C SER A 551 -24.69 12.41 4.28
N GLU A 552 -24.65 11.97 3.02
CA GLU A 552 -25.85 11.52 2.31
C GLU A 552 -26.34 10.17 2.86
N ALA A 553 -25.43 9.24 3.18
CA ALA A 553 -25.81 7.99 3.86
C ALA A 553 -26.52 8.26 5.19
N LYS A 554 -25.98 9.14 6.04
CA LYS A 554 -26.61 9.58 7.30
C LYS A 554 -27.97 10.23 7.07
N ARG A 555 -28.09 11.08 6.06
CA ARG A 555 -29.35 11.77 5.71
C ARG A 555 -30.47 10.77 5.42
N TYR A 556 -30.22 9.81 4.53
CA TYR A 556 -31.23 8.83 4.14
C TYR A 556 -31.47 7.77 5.20
N TYR A 557 -30.46 7.38 5.98
CA TYR A 557 -30.64 6.54 7.16
C TYR A 557 -31.66 7.16 8.14
N SER A 558 -31.48 8.43 8.51
CA SER A 558 -32.39 9.13 9.43
C SER A 558 -33.79 9.33 8.83
N LYS A 559 -33.90 9.61 7.53
CA LYS A 559 -35.19 9.81 6.85
C LYS A 559 -36.00 8.54 6.68
N LEU A 560 -35.33 7.44 6.31
CA LEU A 560 -35.99 6.17 5.97
C LEU A 560 -36.17 5.25 7.17
N GLY A 561 -35.48 5.50 8.29
CA GLY A 561 -35.46 4.55 9.40
C GLY A 561 -36.83 4.20 9.98
N ASN A 562 -37.76 5.15 10.04
CA ASN A 562 -39.14 4.89 10.50
C ASN A 562 -40.08 4.36 9.40
N ARG A 563 -39.64 4.36 8.14
CA ARG A 563 -40.45 3.94 6.98
C ARG A 563 -40.17 2.50 6.57
N LEU A 564 -39.03 1.93 6.99
CA LEU A 564 -38.61 0.58 6.64
C LEU A 564 -38.96 -0.40 7.78
N ASN A 565 -39.69 -1.45 7.46
CA ASN A 565 -40.08 -2.50 8.42
C ASN A 565 -39.02 -3.61 8.57
N VAL A 566 -37.74 -3.25 8.46
CA VAL A 566 -36.59 -4.18 8.53
C VAL A 566 -35.45 -3.54 9.34
N PRO A 567 -34.56 -4.34 9.96
CA PRO A 567 -33.36 -3.82 10.59
C PRO A 567 -32.53 -2.95 9.65
N ILE A 568 -32.17 -1.75 10.10
CA ILE A 568 -31.33 -0.80 9.37
C ILE A 568 -29.98 -0.65 10.10
N TYR A 569 -28.93 -0.47 9.30
CA TYR A 569 -27.56 -0.35 9.78
C TYR A 569 -26.90 0.82 9.06
N LEU A 570 -25.99 1.52 9.75
CA LEU A 570 -25.24 2.64 9.21
C LEU A 570 -23.74 2.38 9.36
N ASP A 571 -23.04 2.41 8.24
CA ASP A 571 -21.59 2.24 8.18
C ASP A 571 -20.89 3.59 8.32
N GLU A 572 -20.46 3.93 9.54
CA GLU A 572 -19.69 5.15 9.83
C GLU A 572 -18.19 4.87 10.04
N ALA A 573 -17.34 5.83 9.65
CA ALA A 573 -15.92 5.77 9.90
C ALA A 573 -15.61 6.11 11.37
N GLY A 574 -15.02 5.15 12.10
CA GLY A 574 -14.54 5.32 13.48
C GLY A 574 -15.47 4.72 14.54
N VAL A 575 -15.01 3.61 15.13
CA VAL A 575 -15.58 2.85 16.28
C VAL A 575 -16.98 2.24 16.05
N SER A 576 -17.08 0.90 16.17
CA SER A 576 -18.25 0.00 15.97
C SER A 576 -18.61 -0.44 14.54
N SER A 577 -17.90 -0.03 13.49
CA SER A 577 -18.24 -0.42 12.11
C SER A 577 -18.06 -1.92 11.79
N HIS A 578 -17.17 -2.64 12.47
CA HIS A 578 -16.99 -4.08 12.25
C HIS A 578 -18.19 -4.89 12.73
N GLU A 579 -18.61 -4.65 13.97
CA GLU A 579 -19.74 -5.35 14.60
C GLU A 579 -21.06 -5.07 13.86
N VAL A 580 -21.28 -3.82 13.45
CA VAL A 580 -22.45 -3.45 12.62
C VAL A 580 -22.49 -4.25 11.32
N ARG A 581 -21.34 -4.44 10.67
CA ARG A 581 -21.23 -5.20 9.41
C ARG A 581 -21.43 -6.69 9.65
N GLU A 582 -20.81 -7.25 10.67
CA GLU A 582 -20.98 -8.67 11.03
C GLU A 582 -22.44 -8.98 11.33
N ASN A 583 -23.08 -8.21 12.20
CA ASN A 583 -24.50 -8.37 12.53
C ASN A 583 -25.39 -8.30 11.28
N PHE A 584 -25.11 -7.38 10.36
CA PHE A 584 -25.84 -7.29 9.09
C PHE A 584 -25.62 -8.52 8.20
N PHE A 585 -24.38 -8.99 8.06
CA PHE A 585 -24.07 -10.14 7.21
C PHE A 585 -24.63 -11.45 7.79
N GLU A 586 -24.50 -11.66 9.09
CA GLU A 586 -25.08 -12.81 9.80
C GLU A 586 -26.61 -12.84 9.66
N LEU A 587 -27.27 -11.68 9.70
CA LEU A 587 -28.71 -11.60 9.45
C LEU A 587 -29.07 -12.17 8.07
N GLY A 588 -28.30 -11.85 7.03
CA GLY A 588 -28.52 -12.33 5.67
C GLY A 588 -28.21 -13.81 5.50
N GLU A 589 -27.12 -14.31 6.10
CA GLU A 589 -26.75 -15.73 6.10
C GLU A 589 -27.83 -16.60 6.74
N ASN A 590 -28.49 -16.10 7.78
CA ASN A 590 -29.59 -16.77 8.46
C ASN A 590 -30.95 -16.62 7.73
N GLY A 591 -30.95 -16.13 6.49
CA GLY A 591 -32.16 -15.95 5.67
C GLY A 591 -33.00 -14.72 6.06
N GLY A 592 -32.47 -13.86 6.92
CA GLY A 592 -33.07 -12.59 7.29
C GLY A 592 -32.91 -11.52 6.22
N LYS A 593 -33.37 -10.31 6.56
CA LYS A 593 -33.35 -9.16 5.66
C LYS A 593 -33.12 -7.89 6.46
N GLY A 594 -32.04 -7.19 6.16
CA GLY A 594 -31.74 -5.85 6.66
C GLY A 594 -31.29 -4.91 5.55
N VAL A 595 -31.05 -3.65 5.92
CA VAL A 595 -30.53 -2.62 5.02
C VAL A 595 -29.28 -1.98 5.61
N LEU A 596 -28.20 -1.96 4.84
CA LEU A 596 -26.95 -1.29 5.22
C LEU A 596 -26.74 -0.03 4.40
N PHE A 597 -26.71 1.11 5.08
CA PHE A 597 -26.41 2.42 4.51
C PHE A 597 -24.90 2.67 4.61
N SER A 598 -24.24 2.89 3.46
CA SER A 598 -22.82 3.20 3.38
C SER A 598 -22.54 4.17 2.23
N TYR A 599 -21.29 4.43 1.90
CA TYR A 599 -20.88 5.31 0.82
C TYR A 599 -19.78 4.67 -0.03
N LEU A 600 -19.70 5.05 -1.31
CA LEU A 600 -18.82 4.39 -2.30
C LEU A 600 -17.33 4.37 -1.90
N TRP A 601 -16.87 5.45 -1.27
CA TRP A 601 -15.50 5.62 -0.81
C TRP A 601 -15.26 5.09 0.62
N GLY A 602 -16.21 4.35 1.18
CA GLY A 602 -16.07 3.63 2.45
C GLY A 602 -15.32 2.31 2.28
N THR A 603 -15.01 1.63 3.38
CA THR A 603 -14.23 0.38 3.34
C THR A 603 -15.05 -0.84 2.90
N LEU A 604 -16.37 -0.76 2.82
CA LEU A 604 -17.22 -1.87 2.34
C LEU A 604 -17.03 -2.21 0.86
N THR A 605 -16.59 -1.23 0.04
CA THR A 605 -16.29 -1.48 -1.37
C THR A 605 -14.94 -2.15 -1.57
N GLU A 606 -14.19 -2.45 -0.50
CA GLU A 606 -12.87 -3.11 -0.50
C GLU A 606 -12.87 -4.32 0.45
N GLY A 607 -12.29 -5.46 0.04
CA GLY A 607 -12.10 -6.63 0.92
C GLY A 607 -13.36 -7.43 1.33
N VAL A 608 -14.55 -6.85 1.48
CA VAL A 608 -15.70 -7.53 2.10
C VAL A 608 -16.58 -8.32 1.11
N ASP A 609 -16.95 -9.55 1.44
CA ASP A 609 -17.69 -10.44 0.55
C ASP A 609 -19.19 -10.57 0.89
N PHE A 610 -20.08 -10.47 -0.11
CA PHE A 610 -21.54 -10.49 0.05
C PHE A 610 -22.20 -11.81 -0.43
N ARG A 611 -21.42 -12.87 -0.65
CA ARG A 611 -21.92 -14.22 -0.96
C ARG A 611 -22.83 -14.79 0.13
N ASP A 612 -23.49 -15.91 -0.18
CA ASP A 612 -24.21 -16.74 0.79
C ASP A 612 -25.36 -16.01 1.52
N GLY A 613 -26.04 -15.10 0.82
CA GLY A 613 -27.17 -14.35 1.35
C GLY A 613 -26.80 -13.07 2.10
N ARG A 614 -25.51 -12.79 2.28
CA ARG A 614 -25.01 -11.55 2.92
C ARG A 614 -25.46 -10.27 2.22
N GLY A 615 -25.67 -10.30 0.90
CA GLY A 615 -26.26 -9.19 0.13
C GLY A 615 -26.89 -9.67 -1.18
N ARG A 616 -28.16 -9.30 -1.41
CA ARG A 616 -28.94 -9.67 -2.61
C ARG A 616 -29.22 -8.51 -3.54
N THR A 617 -29.23 -7.29 -3.00
CA THR A 617 -29.43 -6.07 -3.77
C THR A 617 -28.38 -5.05 -3.38
N VAL A 618 -27.69 -4.49 -4.37
CA VAL A 618 -26.86 -3.29 -4.21
C VAL A 618 -27.49 -2.13 -4.94
N ILE A 619 -27.61 -1.00 -4.26
CA ILE A 619 -28.12 0.25 -4.81
C ILE A 619 -27.01 1.30 -4.76
N ILE A 620 -26.72 1.92 -5.89
CA ILE A 620 -25.78 3.03 -6.01
C ILE A 620 -26.58 4.32 -6.20
N VAL A 621 -26.57 5.19 -5.20
CA VAL A 621 -27.32 6.45 -5.20
C VAL A 621 -26.40 7.59 -5.61
N GLY A 622 -26.55 8.03 -6.86
CA GLY A 622 -25.72 9.05 -7.48
C GLY A 622 -24.38 8.53 -8.02
N VAL A 623 -23.78 9.29 -8.93
CA VAL A 623 -22.38 9.08 -9.36
C VAL A 623 -21.49 9.68 -8.28
N GLY A 624 -21.10 8.88 -7.30
CA GLY A 624 -20.31 9.33 -6.14
C GLY A 624 -18.86 9.65 -6.51
N TYR A 625 -18.65 10.79 -7.15
CA TYR A 625 -17.30 11.31 -7.44
C TYR A 625 -16.48 11.45 -6.16
N PRO A 626 -15.14 11.30 -6.23
CA PRO A 626 -14.27 11.60 -5.10
C PRO A 626 -14.54 13.02 -4.58
N ALA A 627 -14.24 13.26 -3.31
CA ALA A 627 -14.27 14.62 -2.79
C ALA A 627 -13.32 15.50 -3.62
N LEU A 628 -13.88 16.52 -4.27
CA LEU A 628 -13.13 17.54 -4.99
C LEU A 628 -12.44 18.44 -3.96
N ASN A 629 -11.32 17.95 -3.44
CA ASN A 629 -10.42 18.68 -2.56
C ASN A 629 -9.19 19.15 -3.35
N ASP A 630 -8.37 19.99 -2.73
CA ASP A 630 -7.20 20.56 -3.40
C ASP A 630 -6.21 19.49 -3.90
N ARG A 631 -6.07 18.37 -3.17
CA ARG A 631 -5.23 17.24 -3.62
C ARG A 631 -5.76 16.62 -4.91
N MET A 632 -7.05 16.35 -4.99
CA MET A 632 -7.68 15.77 -6.18
C MET A 632 -7.58 16.74 -7.36
N ASN A 633 -7.89 18.02 -7.13
CA ASN A 633 -7.73 19.08 -8.15
C ASN A 633 -6.27 19.17 -8.63
N ALA A 634 -5.29 18.94 -7.74
CA ALA A 634 -3.88 18.97 -8.12
C ALA A 634 -3.48 17.75 -8.96
N VAL A 635 -4.07 16.57 -8.71
CA VAL A 635 -3.90 15.37 -9.55
C VAL A 635 -4.53 15.60 -10.93
N GLU A 636 -5.76 16.11 -10.97
CA GLU A 636 -6.45 16.48 -12.21
C GLU A 636 -5.61 17.47 -13.02
N SER A 637 -5.18 18.58 -12.41
CA SER A 637 -4.29 19.59 -13.01
C SER A 637 -2.97 18.99 -13.51
N ALA A 638 -2.36 18.07 -12.76
CA ALA A 638 -1.10 17.43 -13.15
C ALA A 638 -1.29 16.55 -14.40
N TYR A 639 -2.38 15.80 -14.46
CA TYR A 639 -2.73 14.97 -15.61
C TYR A 639 -3.09 15.79 -16.84
N ASP A 640 -3.86 16.87 -16.69
CA ASP A 640 -4.14 17.80 -17.80
C ASP A 640 -2.84 18.39 -18.38
N HIS A 641 -1.91 18.77 -17.51
CA HIS A 641 -0.61 19.30 -17.93
C HIS A 641 0.24 18.25 -18.66
N SER A 642 0.22 17.00 -18.19
CA SER A 642 1.10 15.93 -18.69
C SER A 642 0.57 15.25 -19.95
N TYR A 643 -0.76 15.13 -20.06
CA TYR A 643 -1.41 14.22 -21.00
C TYR A 643 -2.44 14.91 -21.91
N GLY A 644 -2.76 16.18 -21.64
CA GLY A 644 -3.66 16.99 -22.45
C GLY A 644 -4.94 17.39 -21.71
N PHE A 645 -5.52 18.51 -22.13
CA PHE A 645 -6.70 19.11 -21.50
C PHE A 645 -7.90 18.17 -21.49
N GLY A 646 -8.51 17.97 -20.32
CA GLY A 646 -9.67 17.11 -20.10
C GLY A 646 -9.31 15.70 -19.61
N VAL A 647 -8.08 15.25 -19.87
CA VAL A 647 -7.60 13.92 -19.42
C VAL A 647 -7.53 13.85 -17.89
N GLY A 648 -7.28 14.97 -17.23
CA GLY A 648 -7.27 15.05 -15.77
C GLY A 648 -8.59 14.65 -15.14
N TRP A 649 -9.70 15.16 -15.67
CA TRP A 649 -11.04 14.81 -15.21
C TRP A 649 -11.33 13.32 -15.46
N ASP A 650 -10.98 12.81 -16.64
CA ASP A 650 -11.24 11.43 -17.02
C ASP A 650 -10.45 10.44 -16.15
N TYR A 651 -9.17 10.73 -15.90
CA TYR A 651 -8.25 9.83 -15.20
C TYR A 651 -8.30 10.00 -13.68
N ALA A 652 -8.41 11.22 -13.15
CA ALA A 652 -8.41 11.44 -11.70
C ALA A 652 -9.81 11.27 -11.08
N VAL A 653 -10.88 11.57 -11.83
CA VAL A 653 -12.23 11.67 -11.28
C VAL A 653 -13.16 10.59 -11.85
N GLN A 654 -13.40 10.57 -13.15
CA GLN A 654 -14.43 9.70 -13.74
C GLN A 654 -14.06 8.22 -13.67
N THR A 655 -12.89 7.85 -14.18
CA THR A 655 -12.46 6.44 -14.24
C THR A 655 -12.39 5.81 -12.84
N PRO A 656 -11.78 6.44 -11.80
CA PRO A 656 -11.80 5.89 -10.45
C PRO A 656 -13.20 5.75 -9.87
N THR A 657 -14.11 6.69 -10.18
CA THR A 657 -15.52 6.61 -9.75
C THR A 657 -16.21 5.39 -10.33
N ILE A 658 -16.05 5.16 -11.63
CA ILE A 658 -16.66 4.02 -12.32
C ILE A 658 -16.05 2.71 -11.84
N ARG A 659 -14.74 2.66 -11.62
CA ARG A 659 -14.11 1.49 -10.97
C ARG A 659 -14.72 1.20 -9.60
N LYS A 660 -14.93 2.21 -8.75
CA LYS A 660 -15.58 2.04 -7.43
C LYS A 660 -17.02 1.53 -7.53
N ILE A 661 -17.79 2.04 -8.49
CA ILE A 661 -19.16 1.58 -8.75
C ILE A 661 -19.15 0.12 -9.21
N ARG A 662 -18.28 -0.23 -10.16
CA ARG A 662 -18.10 -1.61 -10.65
C ARG A 662 -17.67 -2.56 -9.52
N GLN A 663 -16.80 -2.12 -8.61
CA GLN A 663 -16.41 -2.87 -7.42
C GLN A 663 -17.59 -3.14 -6.48
N ALA A 664 -18.42 -2.13 -6.23
CA ALA A 664 -19.62 -2.30 -5.40
C ALA A 664 -20.63 -3.26 -6.05
N MET A 665 -20.85 -3.12 -7.36
CA MET A 665 -21.73 -4.00 -8.15
C MET A 665 -21.24 -5.45 -8.16
N GLY A 666 -19.93 -5.67 -8.35
CA GLY A 666 -19.29 -6.99 -8.43
C GLY A 666 -19.22 -7.74 -7.09
N ARG A 667 -19.75 -7.17 -6.00
CA ARG A 667 -19.86 -7.85 -4.70
C ARG A 667 -21.14 -8.66 -4.55
N VAL A 668 -22.20 -8.35 -5.31
CA VAL A 668 -23.52 -9.00 -5.18
C VAL A 668 -23.55 -10.40 -5.78
N VAL A 669 -22.99 -10.58 -6.97
CA VAL A 669 -23.01 -11.86 -7.69
C VAL A 669 -21.59 -12.35 -7.87
N ARG A 670 -21.22 -13.40 -7.14
CA ARG A 670 -19.82 -13.89 -7.09
C ARG A 670 -19.64 -15.36 -7.41
N SER A 671 -20.72 -16.10 -7.66
CA SER A 671 -20.66 -17.46 -8.17
C SER A 671 -21.73 -17.70 -9.24
N PRO A 672 -21.59 -18.74 -10.07
CA PRO A 672 -22.60 -19.09 -11.08
C PRO A 672 -23.98 -19.45 -10.51
N HIS A 673 -24.04 -19.86 -9.24
CA HIS A 673 -25.29 -20.22 -8.55
C HIS A 673 -25.88 -19.04 -7.76
N ASP A 674 -25.10 -17.96 -7.64
CA ASP A 674 -25.49 -16.77 -6.91
C ASP A 674 -26.41 -15.90 -7.77
N TYR A 675 -27.22 -15.07 -7.14
CA TYR A 675 -28.11 -14.15 -7.83
C TYR A 675 -28.29 -12.87 -7.05
N GLY A 676 -28.55 -11.78 -7.79
CA GLY A 676 -28.90 -10.52 -7.17
C GLY A 676 -29.08 -9.37 -8.14
N VAL A 677 -29.49 -8.24 -7.57
CA VAL A 677 -29.88 -7.04 -8.32
C VAL A 677 -28.91 -5.90 -8.06
N ARG A 678 -28.57 -5.17 -9.11
CA ARG A 678 -27.73 -3.96 -9.11
C ARG A 678 -28.59 -2.80 -9.60
N ILE A 679 -28.81 -1.81 -8.74
CA ILE A 679 -29.65 -0.64 -9.04
C ILE A 679 -28.74 0.58 -9.09
N LEU A 680 -28.72 1.25 -10.24
CA LEU A 680 -28.00 2.50 -10.46
C LEU A 680 -29.01 3.65 -10.47
N LEU A 681 -29.05 4.42 -9.38
CA LEU A 681 -30.05 5.44 -9.12
C LEU A 681 -29.49 6.83 -9.42
N ASP A 682 -29.41 7.17 -10.70
CA ASP A 682 -29.07 8.50 -11.24
C ASP A 682 -29.31 8.53 -12.76
N GLY A 683 -29.94 9.58 -13.29
CA GLY A 683 -30.16 9.75 -14.73
C GLY A 683 -28.87 9.72 -15.57
N ARG A 684 -27.69 9.97 -14.97
CA ARG A 684 -26.38 9.88 -15.64
C ARG A 684 -25.95 8.45 -16.01
N PHE A 685 -26.60 7.42 -15.46
CA PHE A 685 -26.33 6.02 -15.81
C PHE A 685 -27.13 5.52 -17.02
N LEU A 686 -28.14 6.27 -17.45
CA LEU A 686 -29.05 5.84 -18.52
C LEU A 686 -28.32 5.68 -19.86
N THR A 687 -28.83 4.81 -20.71
CA THR A 687 -28.26 4.57 -22.06
C THR A 687 -28.23 5.84 -22.91
N VAL A 688 -29.24 6.72 -22.77
CA VAL A 688 -29.36 8.00 -23.48
C VAL A 688 -28.70 9.18 -22.76
N SER A 689 -28.00 8.92 -21.65
CA SER A 689 -27.44 9.97 -20.78
C SER A 689 -26.46 10.89 -21.49
N HIS A 690 -25.67 10.38 -22.45
CA HIS A 690 -24.70 11.21 -23.19
C HIS A 690 -25.40 12.35 -23.96
N GLN A 691 -26.53 12.06 -24.61
CA GLN A 691 -27.30 13.07 -25.35
C GLN A 691 -27.91 14.13 -24.42
N LYS A 692 -28.28 13.73 -23.19
CA LYS A 692 -28.92 14.61 -22.20
C LYS A 692 -27.91 15.42 -21.37
N TYR A 693 -26.75 14.86 -21.05
CA TYR A 693 -25.83 15.39 -20.03
C TYR A 693 -24.39 15.58 -20.52
N GLY A 694 -24.10 15.23 -21.78
CA GLY A 694 -22.78 15.36 -22.40
C GLY A 694 -21.69 14.70 -21.55
N LYS A 695 -20.62 15.45 -21.25
CA LYS A 695 -19.46 14.98 -20.47
C LYS A 695 -19.77 14.50 -19.04
N PHE A 696 -20.97 14.79 -18.51
CA PHE A 696 -21.36 14.33 -17.17
C PHE A 696 -22.09 12.99 -17.17
N ALA A 697 -22.42 12.47 -18.35
CA ALA A 697 -22.89 11.10 -18.52
C ALA A 697 -21.77 10.13 -18.16
N VAL A 698 -22.14 8.99 -17.57
CA VAL A 698 -21.16 7.97 -17.18
C VAL A 698 -21.40 6.61 -17.81
N TYR A 699 -22.54 6.41 -18.49
CA TYR A 699 -22.87 5.17 -19.17
C TYR A 699 -21.72 4.69 -20.06
N GLU A 700 -21.20 5.56 -20.94
CA GLU A 700 -20.16 5.21 -21.92
C GLU A 700 -18.79 4.87 -21.33
N ILE A 701 -18.57 5.20 -20.05
CA ILE A 701 -17.32 4.93 -19.34
C ILE A 701 -17.26 3.47 -18.84
N PHE A 702 -18.42 2.83 -18.69
CA PHE A 702 -18.47 1.41 -18.35
C PHE A 702 -17.98 0.55 -19.55
N PRO A 703 -17.32 -0.60 -19.28
CA PRO A 703 -16.94 -1.52 -20.34
C PRO A 703 -18.13 -1.97 -21.19
N PRO A 704 -17.95 -2.17 -22.51
CA PRO A 704 -19.05 -2.53 -23.43
C PRO A 704 -19.91 -3.70 -22.96
N ASN A 705 -19.29 -4.77 -22.45
CA ASN A 705 -19.98 -5.97 -21.97
C ASN A 705 -20.83 -5.73 -20.71
N GLU A 706 -20.49 -4.76 -19.87
CA GLU A 706 -21.32 -4.39 -18.72
C GLU A 706 -22.47 -3.48 -19.12
N ARG A 707 -22.23 -2.57 -20.09
CA ARG A 707 -23.24 -1.65 -20.62
C ARG A 707 -24.42 -2.36 -21.28
N GLU A 708 -24.18 -3.53 -21.88
CA GLU A 708 -25.22 -4.38 -22.47
C GLU A 708 -26.20 -4.96 -21.42
N GLU A 709 -25.82 -5.00 -20.14
CA GLU A 709 -26.69 -5.47 -19.06
C GLU A 709 -27.66 -4.41 -18.53
N PHE A 710 -27.44 -3.13 -18.87
CA PHE A 710 -28.18 -2.03 -18.25
C PHE A 710 -29.57 -1.94 -18.85
N VAL A 711 -30.58 -2.05 -18.00
CA VAL A 711 -31.97 -1.82 -18.38
C VAL A 711 -32.42 -0.47 -17.81
N ASP A 712 -32.79 0.47 -18.68
CA ASP A 712 -33.34 1.75 -18.28
C ASP A 712 -34.78 1.58 -17.74
N VAL A 713 -35.02 2.00 -16.50
CA VAL A 713 -36.28 1.78 -15.78
C VAL A 713 -36.78 3.10 -15.19
N GLN A 714 -38.08 3.36 -15.32
CA GLN A 714 -38.71 4.51 -14.65
C GLN A 714 -38.90 4.23 -13.15
N PRO A 715 -38.81 5.23 -12.26
CA PRO A 715 -38.87 5.03 -10.80
C PRO A 715 -40.02 4.13 -10.33
N GLU A 716 -41.23 4.34 -10.84
CA GLU A 716 -42.44 3.59 -10.48
C GLU A 716 -42.46 2.13 -10.98
N LYS A 717 -41.53 1.76 -11.88
CA LYS A 717 -41.41 0.41 -12.45
C LYS A 717 -40.36 -0.45 -11.76
N VAL A 718 -39.58 0.11 -10.84
CA VAL A 718 -38.52 -0.62 -10.11
C VAL A 718 -39.10 -1.82 -9.36
N LYS A 719 -40.21 -1.62 -8.61
CA LYS A 719 -40.88 -2.70 -7.87
C LYS A 719 -41.23 -3.92 -8.73
N PHE A 720 -41.76 -3.69 -9.94
CA PHE A 720 -42.14 -4.79 -10.83
C PHE A 720 -40.93 -5.55 -11.37
N SER A 721 -39.84 -4.83 -11.65
CA SER A 721 -38.58 -5.43 -12.10
C SER A 721 -37.99 -6.35 -11.02
N LEU A 722 -38.03 -5.91 -9.75
CA LEU A 722 -37.57 -6.69 -8.61
C LEU A 722 -38.47 -7.90 -8.33
N MET A 723 -39.80 -7.71 -8.35
CA MET A 723 -40.75 -8.79 -8.14
C MET A 723 -40.54 -9.92 -9.16
N ASN A 724 -40.44 -9.59 -10.44
CA ASN A 724 -40.21 -10.58 -11.49
C ASN A 724 -38.88 -11.30 -11.28
N PHE A 725 -37.79 -10.56 -11.11
CA PHE A 725 -36.46 -11.15 -10.97
C PHE A 725 -36.34 -12.10 -9.77
N PHE A 726 -36.83 -11.69 -8.60
CA PHE A 726 -36.76 -12.52 -7.40
C PHE A 726 -37.75 -13.68 -7.44
N GLN A 727 -38.89 -13.57 -8.14
CA GLN A 727 -39.80 -14.69 -8.35
C GLN A 727 -39.17 -15.79 -9.22
N ASP A 728 -38.33 -15.42 -10.18
CA ASP A 728 -37.70 -16.37 -11.11
C ASP A 728 -36.44 -17.04 -10.53
N ASN A 729 -35.88 -16.49 -9.44
CA ASN A 729 -34.54 -16.87 -8.94
C ASN A 729 -34.48 -17.34 -7.48
N VAL A 730 -35.55 -17.16 -6.70
CA VAL A 730 -35.72 -17.65 -5.31
C VAL A 730 -36.60 -18.90 -5.35
#